data_AF-A0A7V4IAT6-F1
#
_entry.id   AF-A0A7V4IAT6-F1
#
_cell.length_a   1.000
_cell.length_b   1.000
_cell.length_c   1.000
_cell.angle_alpha   90.00
_cell.angle_beta   90.00
_cell.angle_gamma   90.00
#
_symmetry.space_group_name_H-M   'P 1'
#
loop_
_entity.id
_entity.type
_entity.pdbx_description
1 polymer ?
#
loop_
_entity_poly.entity_id
_entity_poly.type
_entity_poly.pdbx_seq_one_letter_code
_entity_poly.pdbx_strand_id
1 'polypeptide(L)'
;MRFLTPVVFFLCFPVYIFSQPEIRVVHTGTPPHIDGKVDEMEWSSASVVKDFIQREPHQGAPASEKTEFRFLYDKNNIYIGVKCFDQPGGITAKELARDVSLSEDDRIQVIFDTFRDGRNGYWFQIGPRGSIGDATIGENGKNFNKSWDGIWDGKACITNEGWEAELIIPFKTLAFRKGSSEWGIKLIRHIKRKSESVYWPPVTLNTDRFAVSDAGLLTGLEGISQGIGLDIIPYITTGLSKKNESETGAVADGGMDVFYQITSQIKAALTVNTDFAQAEVDERQINLTRFSLYFPEKRDFFLDGSNYFSFGINGDRENKQGTQMIPFFSRRIGLDNSGNQVAVNYGGKITGRAGKVNFGFFHVKDENQWDNPGYSAGRISLNFGEQSAAGIILTNGNAISGSSNTVAGLDLRLGKTDFRKDKTVIFNLYGVKSFTEGLPGKDISFGTEINYPNDFLNFRAGYLRTGQNFTAGLGFVPRKNINDFYGSIFLGPRPKKPPVLQIKSGIDFAIISDLETGRIQTSETGLDFIKVTLISGGEFLFFSDFNYEYLESEFNIFDTIRISPGGYGFWRHRLQISSAKRRNLWASVKMETGSFYSGHRNDLLFQAGWKPMVPLYIGMETDTRWVHLTGGDFTARIYRLNINLLLGPNVTWYNYAQYDNKSDRIGLQSRFQWILKPGRTIFLTWNSPSIDPLERFTPENYEARLKLKYTIRF
;
A
#
# COMPACT_ATOMS: atom_id res chain seq x y z
N MET A 1 -31.83 70.85 -3.29
CA MET A 1 -32.02 69.51 -2.70
C MET A 1 -31.85 68.50 -3.83
N ARG A 2 -30.66 67.89 -3.97
CA ARG A 2 -30.29 67.01 -5.10
C ARG A 2 -30.58 65.56 -4.73
N PHE A 3 -31.38 64.87 -5.54
CA PHE A 3 -31.60 63.42 -5.46
C PHE A 3 -30.47 62.69 -6.20
N LEU A 4 -29.88 61.68 -5.56
CA LEU A 4 -28.87 60.79 -6.12
C LEU A 4 -29.46 59.38 -6.24
N THR A 5 -29.49 58.88 -7.47
CA THR A 5 -29.94 57.53 -7.87
C THR A 5 -28.86 56.49 -7.54
N PRO A 6 -29.19 55.31 -6.99
CA PRO A 6 -28.20 54.25 -6.81
C PRO A 6 -28.07 53.39 -8.08
N VAL A 7 -26.83 53.24 -8.55
CA VAL A 7 -26.46 52.29 -9.61
C VAL A 7 -26.16 50.94 -8.96
N VAL A 8 -26.92 49.91 -9.33
CA VAL A 8 -26.69 48.52 -8.92
C VAL A 8 -25.69 47.88 -9.88
N PHE A 9 -24.49 47.56 -9.39
CA PHE A 9 -23.51 46.76 -10.12
C PHE A 9 -23.82 45.27 -9.94
N PHE A 10 -24.30 44.62 -10.99
CA PHE A 10 -24.39 43.15 -11.05
C PHE A 10 -22.98 42.58 -11.35
N LEU A 11 -22.35 41.99 -10.33
CA LEU A 11 -21.15 41.17 -10.49
C LEU A 11 -21.58 39.78 -10.97
N CYS A 12 -21.57 39.58 -12.30
CA CYS A 12 -21.71 38.26 -12.90
C CYS A 12 -20.42 37.45 -12.63
N PHE A 13 -20.46 36.54 -11.65
CA PHE A 13 -19.49 35.45 -11.57
C PHE A 13 -19.85 34.41 -12.63
N PRO A 14 -18.92 33.99 -13.50
CA PRO A 14 -19.17 32.87 -14.40
C PRO A 14 -19.32 31.59 -13.58
N VAL A 15 -20.54 31.06 -13.53
CA VAL A 15 -20.81 29.70 -13.09
C VAL A 15 -20.39 28.80 -14.25
N TYR A 16 -19.20 28.23 -14.18
CA TYR A 16 -18.80 27.17 -15.10
C TYR A 16 -19.56 25.90 -14.71
N ILE A 17 -20.65 25.60 -15.43
CA ILE A 17 -21.21 24.25 -15.49
C ILE A 17 -20.21 23.46 -16.34
N PHE A 18 -19.21 22.85 -15.71
CA PHE A 18 -18.34 21.90 -16.40
C PHE A 18 -19.13 20.60 -16.59
N SER A 19 -19.48 20.27 -17.83
CA SER A 19 -19.76 18.88 -18.19
C SER A 19 -18.52 18.04 -17.82
N GLN A 20 -18.72 16.82 -17.35
CA GLN A 20 -17.62 15.88 -17.12
C GLN A 20 -16.78 15.80 -18.41
N PRO A 21 -15.46 16.08 -18.38
CA PRO A 21 -14.64 16.03 -19.58
C PRO A 21 -14.69 14.65 -20.22
N GLU A 22 -14.87 14.58 -21.53
CA GLU A 22 -15.08 13.34 -22.27
C GLU A 22 -13.98 13.13 -23.31
N ILE A 23 -13.57 11.87 -23.48
CA ILE A 23 -12.76 11.40 -24.60
C ILE A 23 -13.49 10.22 -25.22
N ARG A 24 -13.70 10.26 -26.54
CA ARG A 24 -14.21 9.12 -27.29
C ARG A 24 -13.04 8.27 -27.79
N VAL A 25 -12.93 7.02 -27.36
CA VAL A 25 -11.91 6.10 -27.87
C VAL A 25 -12.24 5.65 -29.29
N VAL A 26 -11.21 5.38 -30.10
CA VAL A 26 -11.35 5.00 -31.51
C VAL A 26 -11.03 3.52 -31.68
N HIS A 27 -11.91 2.79 -32.37
CA HIS A 27 -11.68 1.39 -32.71
C HIS A 27 -10.63 1.28 -33.82
N THR A 28 -9.63 0.40 -33.65
CA THR A 28 -8.64 0.09 -34.69
C THR A 28 -8.83 -1.33 -35.22
N GLY A 29 -8.72 -1.49 -36.54
CA GLY A 29 -8.70 -2.81 -37.19
C GLY A 29 -7.32 -3.49 -37.14
N THR A 30 -6.26 -2.70 -36.96
CA THR A 30 -4.87 -3.16 -36.89
C THR A 30 -4.30 -2.77 -35.53
N PRO A 31 -3.87 -3.73 -34.69
CA PRO A 31 -3.19 -3.43 -33.44
C PRO A 31 -1.86 -2.68 -33.67
N PRO A 32 -1.54 -1.62 -32.90
CA PRO A 32 -0.22 -0.98 -32.93
C PRO A 32 0.87 -1.94 -32.40
N HIS A 33 2.11 -1.76 -32.85
CA HIS A 33 3.23 -2.58 -32.41
C HIS A 33 3.86 -1.99 -31.14
N ILE A 34 3.65 -2.65 -30.00
CA ILE A 34 4.11 -2.12 -28.71
C ILE A 34 5.64 -2.21 -28.58
N ASP A 35 6.34 -1.17 -29.01
CA ASP A 35 7.80 -1.01 -28.93
C ASP A 35 8.23 0.20 -28.09
N GLY A 36 7.28 1.06 -27.71
CA GLY A 36 7.47 2.21 -26.85
C GLY A 36 7.69 3.51 -27.60
N LYS A 37 7.50 3.51 -28.92
CA LYS A 37 7.43 4.70 -29.78
C LYS A 37 6.02 4.87 -30.28
N VAL A 38 5.56 6.10 -30.38
CA VAL A 38 4.20 6.41 -30.83
C VAL A 38 4.31 7.06 -32.20
N ASP A 39 4.71 6.26 -33.20
CA ASP A 39 5.01 6.71 -34.57
C ASP A 39 4.18 6.03 -35.66
N GLU A 40 3.44 4.98 -35.33
CA GLU A 40 2.60 4.27 -36.27
C GLU A 40 1.39 5.08 -36.75
N MET A 41 0.90 4.74 -37.96
CA MET A 41 -0.19 5.47 -38.61
C MET A 41 -1.50 5.34 -37.83
N GLU A 42 -1.73 4.21 -37.15
CA GLU A 42 -2.88 3.94 -36.30
C GLU A 42 -3.07 5.05 -35.24
N TRP A 43 -1.95 5.48 -34.62
CA TRP A 43 -1.95 6.54 -33.61
C TRP A 43 -2.41 7.90 -34.14
N SER A 44 -2.36 8.13 -35.46
CA SER A 44 -2.82 9.38 -36.07
C SER A 44 -4.34 9.52 -36.08
N SER A 45 -5.06 8.41 -35.99
CA SER A 45 -6.53 8.38 -35.88
C SER A 45 -7.05 8.39 -34.44
N ALA A 46 -6.15 8.26 -33.46
CA ALA A 46 -6.50 8.17 -32.05
C ALA A 46 -6.99 9.51 -31.49
N SER A 47 -7.91 9.45 -30.54
CA SER A 47 -8.28 10.63 -29.74
C SER A 47 -7.13 11.05 -28.84
N VAL A 48 -6.85 12.36 -28.79
CA VAL A 48 -5.69 12.91 -28.08
C VAL A 48 -6.11 13.81 -26.93
N VAL A 49 -5.54 13.58 -25.75
CA VAL A 49 -5.65 14.45 -24.57
C VAL A 49 -4.38 15.27 -24.41
N LYS A 50 -4.51 16.59 -24.33
CA LYS A 50 -3.37 17.52 -24.24
C LYS A 50 -3.47 18.51 -23.07
N ASP A 51 -4.68 18.78 -22.60
CA ASP A 51 -4.97 19.86 -21.65
C ASP A 51 -4.84 19.39 -20.19
N PHE A 52 -3.59 19.19 -19.77
CA PHE A 52 -3.26 18.81 -18.40
C PHE A 52 -3.12 20.03 -17.49
N ILE A 53 -3.69 19.94 -16.29
CA ILE A 53 -3.66 21.00 -15.28
C ILE A 53 -2.86 20.55 -14.06
N GLN A 54 -1.99 21.42 -13.56
CA GLN A 54 -1.20 21.19 -12.36
C GLN A 54 -2.12 21.02 -11.15
N ARG A 55 -1.85 19.96 -10.39
CA ARG A 55 -2.30 19.81 -9.01
C ARG A 55 -1.23 20.33 -8.05
N GLU A 56 0.03 19.98 -8.32
CA GLU A 56 1.21 20.51 -7.64
C GLU A 56 2.24 20.96 -8.68
N PRO A 57 3.09 21.96 -8.39
CA PRO A 57 3.09 22.78 -7.17
C PRO A 57 2.05 23.92 -7.20
N HIS A 58 1.57 24.32 -8.38
CA HIS A 58 0.66 25.44 -8.56
C HIS A 58 -0.72 24.97 -9.01
N GLN A 59 -1.60 24.61 -8.06
CA GLN A 59 -2.93 24.11 -8.37
C GLN A 59 -3.68 25.03 -9.36
N GLY A 60 -4.16 24.45 -10.47
CA GLY A 60 -4.92 25.15 -11.50
C GLY A 60 -4.08 25.76 -12.63
N ALA A 61 -2.75 25.79 -12.52
CA ALA A 61 -1.89 26.25 -13.61
C ALA A 61 -1.81 25.21 -14.75
N PRO A 62 -1.58 25.60 -16.02
CA PRO A 62 -1.31 24.66 -17.09
C PRO A 62 -0.04 23.82 -16.83
N ALA A 63 0.01 22.60 -17.35
CA ALA A 63 1.22 21.77 -17.32
C ALA A 63 2.43 22.52 -17.92
N SER A 64 3.57 22.45 -17.25
CA SER A 64 4.77 23.17 -17.70
C SER A 64 5.56 22.42 -18.78
N GLU A 65 5.26 21.14 -18.98
CA GLU A 65 5.81 20.31 -20.05
C GLU A 65 4.64 19.67 -20.80
N LYS A 66 4.67 19.76 -22.13
CA LYS A 66 3.58 19.24 -22.97
C LYS A 66 3.49 17.73 -22.82
N THR A 67 2.27 17.20 -22.70
CA THR A 67 2.02 15.76 -22.64
C THR A 67 0.81 15.42 -23.50
N GLU A 68 0.91 14.36 -24.30
CA GLU A 68 -0.17 13.86 -25.14
C GLU A 68 -0.48 12.40 -24.77
N PHE A 69 -1.75 12.10 -24.46
CA PHE A 69 -2.23 10.72 -24.36
C PHE A 69 -3.14 10.40 -25.54
N ARG A 70 -2.96 9.22 -26.13
CA ARG A 70 -3.69 8.70 -27.27
C ARG A 70 -4.36 7.39 -26.90
N PHE A 71 -5.61 7.22 -27.28
CA PHE A 71 -6.38 6.02 -26.96
C PHE A 71 -6.91 5.35 -28.21
N LEU A 72 -6.61 4.07 -28.34
CA LEU A 72 -7.18 3.15 -29.34
C LEU A 72 -7.72 1.92 -28.62
N TYR A 73 -8.61 1.19 -29.26
CA TYR A 73 -9.02 -0.13 -28.77
C TYR A 73 -9.36 -1.06 -29.92
N ASP A 74 -9.29 -2.36 -29.67
CA ASP A 74 -9.87 -3.40 -30.53
C ASP A 74 -10.83 -4.26 -29.71
N LYS A 75 -11.27 -5.42 -30.21
CA LYS A 75 -12.17 -6.31 -29.46
C LYS A 75 -11.58 -6.82 -28.13
N ASN A 76 -10.26 -6.93 -28.04
CA ASN A 76 -9.54 -7.66 -26.99
C ASN A 76 -8.69 -6.76 -26.08
N ASN A 77 -8.26 -5.59 -26.54
CA ASN A 77 -7.32 -4.73 -25.83
C ASN A 77 -7.70 -3.25 -25.95
N ILE A 78 -7.35 -2.49 -24.92
CA ILE A 78 -7.19 -1.03 -24.99
C ILE A 78 -5.69 -0.70 -25.11
N TYR A 79 -5.38 0.23 -26.00
CA TYR A 79 -4.02 0.71 -26.29
C TYR A 79 -3.89 2.16 -25.87
N ILE A 80 -2.78 2.49 -25.24
CA ILE A 80 -2.50 3.85 -24.76
C ILE A 80 -1.12 4.26 -25.25
N GLY A 81 -1.08 5.26 -26.12
CA GLY A 81 0.15 5.87 -26.61
C GLY A 81 0.37 7.19 -25.88
N VAL A 82 1.57 7.43 -25.39
CA VAL A 82 1.88 8.62 -24.59
C VAL A 82 3.15 9.29 -25.12
N LYS A 83 3.06 10.59 -25.41
CA LYS A 83 4.22 11.44 -25.68
C LYS A 83 4.39 12.45 -24.56
N CYS A 84 5.49 12.34 -23.81
CA CYS A 84 5.84 13.30 -22.77
C CYS A 84 7.02 14.14 -23.28
N PHE A 85 6.74 15.38 -23.67
CA PHE A 85 7.78 16.30 -24.09
C PHE A 85 8.55 16.78 -22.86
N ASP A 86 9.89 16.76 -22.92
CA ASP A 86 10.75 17.24 -21.83
C ASP A 86 12.17 17.44 -22.38
N GLN A 87 13.05 18.08 -21.62
CA GLN A 87 14.49 18.07 -21.89
C GLN A 87 15.06 16.69 -21.53
N PRO A 88 15.59 15.89 -22.48
CA PRO A 88 15.95 14.49 -22.23
C PRO A 88 16.93 14.29 -21.07
N GLY A 89 17.91 15.20 -20.93
CA GLY A 89 18.88 15.16 -19.82
C GLY A 89 18.30 15.50 -18.43
N GLY A 90 17.09 16.05 -18.37
CA GLY A 90 16.38 16.37 -17.13
C GLY A 90 15.43 15.27 -16.64
N ILE A 91 15.16 14.26 -17.48
CA ILE A 91 14.21 13.19 -17.17
C ILE A 91 14.79 12.30 -16.06
N THR A 92 14.02 12.13 -14.98
CA THR A 92 14.42 11.23 -13.91
C THR A 92 13.88 9.83 -14.20
N ALA A 93 14.75 8.91 -14.64
CA ALA A 93 14.36 7.54 -14.98
C ALA A 93 15.44 6.55 -14.53
N LYS A 94 15.30 6.04 -13.32
CA LYS A 94 16.30 5.27 -12.59
C LYS A 94 15.80 3.92 -12.11
N GLU A 95 14.50 3.72 -12.07
CA GLU A 95 13.86 2.43 -11.85
C GLU A 95 13.57 1.78 -13.20
N LEU A 96 13.77 0.47 -13.28
CA LEU A 96 13.50 -0.33 -14.47
C LEU A 96 12.63 -1.54 -14.18
N ALA A 97 12.62 -1.99 -12.93
CA ALA A 97 11.89 -3.15 -12.52
C ALA A 97 10.37 -2.96 -12.62
N ARG A 98 9.67 -4.07 -12.77
CA ARG A 98 8.23 -4.15 -12.61
C ARG A 98 7.85 -4.08 -11.12
N ASP A 99 6.73 -3.42 -10.83
CA ASP A 99 6.08 -3.27 -9.51
C ASP A 99 6.86 -2.54 -8.42
N VAL A 100 8.01 -1.94 -8.76
CA VAL A 100 8.74 -1.05 -7.84
C VAL A 100 8.08 0.32 -7.72
N SER A 101 8.42 1.06 -6.66
CA SER A 101 7.94 2.43 -6.50
C SER A 101 8.63 3.37 -7.49
N LEU A 102 7.85 3.94 -8.41
CA LEU A 102 8.32 5.05 -9.26
C LEU A 102 8.09 6.42 -8.59
N SER A 103 8.06 6.49 -7.25
CA SER A 103 7.75 7.74 -6.53
C SER A 103 8.74 8.87 -6.85
N GLU A 104 10.00 8.49 -7.07
CA GLU A 104 11.15 9.36 -7.31
C GLU A 104 11.50 9.56 -8.79
N ASP A 105 10.81 8.84 -9.67
CA ASP A 105 11.00 8.91 -11.12
C ASP A 105 9.84 9.61 -11.82
N ASP A 106 10.17 10.17 -12.97
CA ASP A 106 9.20 10.60 -13.95
C ASP A 106 8.33 9.39 -14.30
N ARG A 107 7.02 9.61 -14.38
CA ARG A 107 6.09 8.56 -14.79
C ARG A 107 4.80 9.13 -15.35
N ILE A 108 4.03 8.27 -16.00
CA ILE A 108 2.60 8.48 -16.17
C ILE A 108 1.79 7.46 -15.39
N GLN A 109 0.53 7.81 -15.16
CA GLN A 109 -0.43 6.94 -14.49
C GLN A 109 -1.78 7.07 -15.18
N VAL A 110 -2.48 5.95 -15.30
CA VAL A 110 -3.83 5.86 -15.87
C VAL A 110 -4.71 5.14 -14.88
N ILE A 111 -5.85 5.73 -14.55
CA ILE A 111 -6.85 5.13 -13.68
C ILE A 111 -8.12 4.90 -14.49
N PHE A 112 -8.65 3.68 -14.45
CA PHE A 112 -9.92 3.32 -15.06
C PHE A 112 -10.97 2.97 -14.01
N ASP A 113 -12.10 3.67 -14.04
CA ASP A 113 -13.34 3.29 -13.34
C ASP A 113 -14.24 2.54 -14.32
N THR A 114 -14.03 1.23 -14.41
CA THR A 114 -14.70 0.37 -15.39
C THR A 114 -16.17 0.07 -15.06
N PHE A 115 -16.64 0.48 -13.88
CA PHE A 115 -18.02 0.33 -13.42
C PHE A 115 -18.76 1.66 -13.26
N ARG A 116 -18.05 2.79 -13.38
CA ARG A 116 -18.56 4.14 -13.16
C ARG A 116 -19.20 4.31 -11.79
N ASP A 117 -18.56 3.77 -10.76
CA ASP A 117 -19.06 3.85 -9.39
C ASP A 117 -18.43 4.96 -8.54
N GLY A 118 -17.39 5.64 -9.07
CA GLY A 118 -16.70 6.74 -8.39
C GLY A 118 -15.96 6.32 -7.11
N ARG A 119 -15.70 5.02 -6.94
CA ARG A 119 -15.14 4.44 -5.70
C ARG A 119 -14.01 3.48 -5.97
N ASN A 120 -14.14 2.65 -7.01
CA ASN A 120 -13.20 1.59 -7.32
C ASN A 120 -12.61 1.80 -8.71
N GLY A 121 -11.36 1.39 -8.90
CA GLY A 121 -10.72 1.48 -10.20
C GLY A 121 -9.45 0.68 -10.32
N TYR A 122 -8.92 0.61 -11.53
CA TYR A 122 -7.63 0.00 -11.83
C TYR A 122 -6.63 1.11 -12.10
N TRP A 123 -5.48 1.06 -11.44
CA TRP A 123 -4.40 2.01 -11.60
C TRP A 123 -3.24 1.32 -12.32
N PHE A 124 -2.75 1.98 -13.37
CA PHE A 124 -1.60 1.56 -14.16
C PHE A 124 -0.57 2.66 -14.17
N GLN A 125 0.70 2.30 -14.22
CA GLN A 125 1.81 3.21 -14.23
C GLN A 125 2.92 2.71 -15.14
N ILE A 126 3.55 3.62 -15.89
CA ILE A 126 4.78 3.35 -16.64
C ILE A 126 5.78 4.52 -16.49
N GLY A 127 7.07 4.19 -16.43
CA GLY A 127 8.18 5.14 -16.40
C GLY A 127 8.96 5.18 -17.72
N PRO A 128 9.85 6.18 -17.92
CA PRO A 128 10.56 6.40 -19.18
C PRO A 128 11.46 5.27 -19.69
N ARG A 129 11.82 4.31 -18.83
CA ARG A 129 12.60 3.11 -19.18
C ARG A 129 11.77 1.83 -19.25
N GLY A 130 10.45 1.95 -19.29
CA GLY A 130 9.53 0.82 -19.39
C GLY A 130 9.28 0.10 -18.07
N SER A 131 9.70 0.68 -16.94
CA SER A 131 9.28 0.21 -15.62
C SER A 131 7.77 0.35 -15.49
N ILE A 132 7.07 -0.75 -15.21
CA ILE A 132 5.62 -0.80 -15.13
C ILE A 132 5.18 -1.18 -13.72
N GLY A 133 3.98 -0.74 -13.33
CA GLY A 133 3.36 -1.23 -12.11
C GLY A 133 1.86 -0.98 -12.10
N ASP A 134 1.16 -1.73 -11.27
CA ASP A 134 -0.29 -1.63 -11.18
C ASP A 134 -0.82 -1.75 -9.74
N ALA A 135 -2.11 -1.48 -9.60
CA ALA A 135 -2.85 -1.55 -8.35
C ALA A 135 -4.36 -1.54 -8.60
N THR A 136 -5.12 -2.00 -7.61
CA THR A 136 -6.55 -1.67 -7.50
C THR A 136 -6.74 -0.49 -6.55
N ILE A 137 -7.66 0.41 -6.88
CA ILE A 137 -8.14 1.49 -6.03
C ILE A 137 -9.51 1.09 -5.48
N GLY A 138 -9.73 1.36 -4.19
CA GLY A 138 -11.02 1.26 -3.52
C GLY A 138 -11.26 2.47 -2.63
N GLU A 139 -12.51 2.66 -2.22
CA GLU A 139 -12.92 3.75 -1.32
C GLU A 139 -12.44 5.14 -1.78
N ASN A 140 -12.49 5.38 -3.09
CA ASN A 140 -12.14 6.66 -3.70
C ASN A 140 -10.68 7.09 -3.42
N GLY A 141 -9.75 6.15 -3.51
CA GLY A 141 -8.30 6.39 -3.37
C GLY A 141 -7.73 6.02 -1.99
N LYS A 142 -8.58 5.95 -0.96
CA LYS A 142 -8.13 5.62 0.41
C LYS A 142 -7.60 4.20 0.54
N ASN A 143 -8.23 3.25 -0.16
CA ASN A 143 -7.68 1.92 -0.36
C ASN A 143 -7.02 1.84 -1.74
N PHE A 144 -5.81 1.31 -1.80
CA PHE A 144 -4.94 1.25 -2.96
C PHE A 144 -3.98 0.08 -2.75
N ASN A 145 -4.28 -1.00 -3.44
CA ASN A 145 -3.66 -2.29 -3.26
C ASN A 145 -2.73 -2.56 -4.46
N LYS A 146 -1.43 -2.30 -4.27
CA LYS A 146 -0.37 -2.61 -5.26
C LYS A 146 -0.02 -4.10 -5.34
N SER A 147 -0.66 -4.92 -4.52
CA SER A 147 -0.42 -6.37 -4.53
C SER A 147 -1.34 -7.10 -5.51
N TRP A 148 -2.30 -6.39 -6.11
CA TRP A 148 -2.93 -6.84 -7.35
C TRP A 148 -1.87 -6.80 -8.45
N ASP A 149 -1.77 -7.86 -9.26
CA ASP A 149 -0.84 -7.97 -10.40
C ASP A 149 -1.63 -8.28 -11.67
N GLY A 150 -1.85 -7.26 -12.49
CA GLY A 150 -2.57 -7.38 -13.75
C GLY A 150 -1.70 -7.96 -14.87
N ILE A 151 -2.28 -8.79 -15.73
CA ILE A 151 -1.59 -9.29 -16.94
C ILE A 151 -1.73 -8.26 -18.07
N TRP A 152 -0.75 -7.36 -18.17
CA TRP A 152 -0.62 -6.34 -19.21
C TRP A 152 0.87 -6.08 -19.50
N ASP A 153 1.17 -5.40 -20.60
CA ASP A 153 2.54 -5.05 -21.00
C ASP A 153 2.61 -3.58 -21.45
N GLY A 154 3.82 -3.03 -21.42
CA GLY A 154 4.10 -1.71 -21.92
C GLY A 154 5.58 -1.53 -22.21
N LYS A 155 5.87 -0.65 -23.15
CA LYS A 155 7.24 -0.27 -23.54
C LYS A 155 7.35 1.24 -23.49
N ALA A 156 8.55 1.73 -23.20
CA ALA A 156 8.83 3.16 -23.19
C ALA A 156 10.28 3.39 -23.60
N CYS A 157 10.52 4.53 -24.25
CA CYS A 157 11.86 4.95 -24.62
C CYS A 157 12.03 6.46 -24.39
N ILE A 158 13.25 6.85 -24.02
CA ILE A 158 13.64 8.26 -23.99
C ILE A 158 14.04 8.66 -25.41
N THR A 159 13.50 9.76 -25.90
CA THR A 159 13.73 10.30 -27.24
C THR A 159 14.45 11.65 -27.15
N ASN A 160 14.74 12.26 -28.31
CA ASN A 160 15.34 13.60 -28.34
C ASN A 160 14.36 14.72 -27.93
N GLU A 161 13.06 14.46 -27.92
CA GLU A 161 12.01 15.43 -27.57
C GLU A 161 11.45 15.22 -26.16
N GLY A 162 11.87 14.16 -25.47
CA GLY A 162 11.37 13.80 -24.16
C GLY A 162 11.37 12.28 -23.98
N TRP A 163 10.22 11.67 -23.75
CA TRP A 163 10.07 10.22 -23.75
C TRP A 163 8.67 9.80 -24.21
N GLU A 164 8.60 8.62 -24.80
CA GLU A 164 7.38 8.02 -25.31
C GLU A 164 7.10 6.70 -24.62
N ALA A 165 5.83 6.32 -24.58
CA ALA A 165 5.40 5.04 -24.02
C ALA A 165 4.17 4.51 -24.72
N GLU A 166 4.08 3.19 -24.78
CA GLU A 166 2.94 2.45 -25.28
C GLU A 166 2.54 1.39 -24.27
N LEU A 167 1.24 1.29 -24.00
CA LEU A 167 0.66 0.28 -23.11
C LEU A 167 -0.38 -0.51 -23.88
N ILE A 168 -0.39 -1.82 -23.64
CA ILE A 168 -1.43 -2.74 -24.07
C ILE A 168 -2.08 -3.37 -22.84
N ILE A 169 -3.36 -3.11 -22.64
CA ILE A 169 -4.13 -3.64 -21.53
C ILE A 169 -5.25 -4.53 -22.09
N PRO A 170 -5.12 -5.86 -21.99
CA PRO A 170 -6.18 -6.77 -22.40
C PRO A 170 -7.45 -6.55 -21.56
N PHE A 171 -8.62 -6.53 -22.21
CA PHE A 171 -9.92 -6.42 -21.53
C PHE A 171 -10.17 -7.57 -20.55
N LYS A 172 -9.64 -8.76 -20.83
CA LYS A 172 -9.63 -9.91 -19.91
C LYS A 172 -8.88 -9.68 -18.60
N THR A 173 -8.05 -8.65 -18.50
CA THR A 173 -7.33 -8.29 -17.26
C THR A 173 -8.19 -7.45 -16.33
N LEU A 174 -9.23 -6.79 -16.86
CA LEU A 174 -10.06 -5.85 -16.14
C LEU A 174 -11.46 -6.43 -15.91
N ALA A 175 -11.99 -6.30 -14.70
CA ALA A 175 -13.41 -6.49 -14.44
C ALA A 175 -14.18 -5.23 -14.93
N PHE A 176 -15.21 -5.33 -15.79
CA PHE A 176 -15.97 -4.17 -16.29
C PHE A 176 -17.44 -4.46 -16.60
N ARG A 177 -18.32 -3.45 -16.56
CA ARG A 177 -19.75 -3.65 -16.80
C ARG A 177 -20.02 -4.10 -18.25
N LYS A 178 -20.47 -5.36 -18.43
CA LYS A 178 -20.86 -5.89 -19.76
C LYS A 178 -21.92 -5.01 -20.43
N GLY A 179 -21.69 -4.67 -21.70
CA GLY A 179 -22.59 -3.83 -22.50
C GLY A 179 -22.49 -2.32 -22.21
N SER A 180 -21.65 -1.89 -21.26
CA SER A 180 -21.32 -0.47 -21.09
C SER A 180 -20.30 -0.05 -22.15
N SER A 181 -20.58 1.04 -22.86
CA SER A 181 -19.63 1.68 -23.78
C SER A 181 -18.81 2.79 -23.13
N GLU A 182 -18.96 2.97 -21.82
CA GLU A 182 -18.42 4.09 -21.07
C GLU A 182 -17.71 3.64 -19.79
N TRP A 183 -16.50 4.17 -19.56
CA TRP A 183 -15.72 4.04 -18.33
C TRP A 183 -15.35 5.42 -17.78
N GLY A 184 -15.05 5.52 -16.49
CA GLY A 184 -14.35 6.68 -15.95
C GLY A 184 -12.85 6.57 -16.23
N ILE A 185 -12.20 7.71 -16.48
CA ILE A 185 -10.76 7.77 -16.78
C ILE A 185 -10.09 8.95 -16.08
N LYS A 186 -8.92 8.72 -15.49
CA LYS A 186 -8.06 9.77 -14.96
C LYS A 186 -6.62 9.54 -15.40
N LEU A 187 -5.97 10.61 -15.83
CA LEU A 187 -4.62 10.62 -16.37
C LEU A 187 -3.74 11.51 -15.51
N ILE A 188 -2.55 11.02 -15.17
CA ILE A 188 -1.62 11.74 -14.31
C ILE A 188 -0.22 11.66 -14.90
N ARG A 189 0.46 12.81 -14.99
CA ARG A 189 1.88 12.88 -15.32
C ARG A 189 2.64 13.49 -14.14
N HIS A 190 3.75 12.85 -13.74
CA HIS A 190 4.66 13.38 -12.72
C HIS A 190 5.99 13.77 -13.37
N ILE A 191 6.41 15.03 -13.18
CA ILE A 191 7.68 15.57 -13.66
C ILE A 191 8.55 15.83 -12.43
N LYS A 192 9.43 14.88 -12.09
CA LYS A 192 10.05 14.85 -10.75
C LYS A 192 11.02 15.98 -10.52
N ARG A 193 11.73 16.43 -11.56
CA ARG A 193 12.69 17.51 -11.40
C ARG A 193 12.06 18.84 -10.96
N LYS A 194 10.77 19.03 -11.27
CA LYS A 194 9.99 20.23 -10.95
C LYS A 194 9.08 20.06 -9.72
N SER A 195 9.03 18.85 -9.13
CA SER A 195 7.98 18.47 -8.15
C SER A 195 6.57 18.78 -8.67
N GLU A 196 6.36 18.56 -9.96
CA GLU A 196 5.11 18.87 -10.64
C GLU A 196 4.32 17.59 -10.88
N SER A 197 3.03 17.66 -10.60
CA SER A 197 2.05 16.64 -10.98
C SER A 197 0.88 17.30 -11.68
N VAL A 198 0.57 16.81 -12.88
CA VAL A 198 -0.49 17.34 -13.73
C VAL A 198 -1.52 16.26 -14.00
N TYR A 199 -2.78 16.68 -14.07
CA TYR A 199 -3.94 15.81 -14.06
C TYR A 199 -4.89 16.16 -15.20
N TRP A 200 -5.55 15.13 -15.73
CA TRP A 200 -6.75 15.24 -16.52
C TRP A 200 -7.79 14.20 -16.03
N PRO A 201 -9.02 14.62 -15.68
CA PRO A 201 -9.47 16.00 -15.50
C PRO A 201 -8.70 16.77 -14.42
N PRO A 202 -8.85 18.11 -14.33
CA PRO A 202 -8.29 18.90 -13.25
C PRO A 202 -8.85 18.49 -11.89
N VAL A 203 -8.00 18.42 -10.86
CA VAL A 203 -8.38 17.99 -9.51
C VAL A 203 -7.89 18.97 -8.44
N THR A 204 -8.53 18.95 -7.27
CA THR A 204 -8.14 19.78 -6.12
C THR A 204 -7.10 19.06 -5.23
N LEU A 205 -6.40 19.82 -4.37
CA LEU A 205 -5.56 19.26 -3.32
C LEU A 205 -6.37 18.67 -2.16
N ASN A 206 -7.66 18.98 -2.05
CA ASN A 206 -8.54 18.52 -0.96
C ASN A 206 -9.17 17.14 -1.19
N THR A 207 -8.97 16.55 -2.38
CA THR A 207 -9.35 15.17 -2.70
C THR A 207 -8.11 14.29 -2.70
N ASP A 208 -8.31 12.99 -2.49
CA ASP A 208 -7.22 12.03 -2.59
C ASP A 208 -6.57 12.09 -3.98
N ARG A 209 -5.25 11.90 -4.04
CA ARG A 209 -4.49 11.97 -5.30
C ARG A 209 -4.93 10.94 -6.33
N PHE A 210 -5.53 9.83 -5.88
CA PHE A 210 -6.06 8.73 -6.68
C PHE A 210 -7.58 8.61 -6.56
N ALA A 211 -8.27 9.68 -6.13
CA ALA A 211 -9.73 9.70 -6.16
C ALA A 211 -10.24 9.25 -7.53
N VAL A 212 -11.31 8.47 -7.53
CA VAL A 212 -11.98 7.94 -8.72
C VAL A 212 -13.20 8.80 -9.05
N SER A 213 -13.80 9.44 -8.04
CA SER A 213 -15.01 10.26 -8.15
C SER A 213 -14.86 11.51 -9.04
N ASP A 214 -13.63 11.94 -9.30
CA ASP A 214 -13.25 13.09 -10.12
C ASP A 214 -12.66 12.67 -11.49
N ALA A 215 -12.84 11.41 -11.88
CA ALA A 215 -12.47 10.93 -13.20
C ALA A 215 -13.31 11.59 -14.33
N GLY A 216 -12.74 11.70 -15.52
CA GLY A 216 -13.44 12.06 -16.76
C GLY A 216 -14.17 10.86 -17.35
N LEU A 217 -14.75 11.02 -18.54
CA LEU A 217 -15.48 9.98 -19.24
C LEU A 217 -14.68 9.47 -20.45
N LEU A 218 -14.53 8.15 -20.57
CA LEU A 218 -14.02 7.47 -21.75
C LEU A 218 -15.19 6.76 -22.43
N THR A 219 -15.58 7.19 -23.62
CA THR A 219 -16.75 6.68 -24.36
C THR A 219 -16.35 5.95 -25.64
N GLY A 220 -17.26 5.16 -26.20
CA GLY A 220 -17.06 4.48 -27.48
C GLY A 220 -16.47 3.07 -27.38
N LEU A 221 -16.39 2.48 -26.18
CA LEU A 221 -15.92 1.10 -25.97
C LEU A 221 -17.00 0.08 -26.37
N GLU A 222 -17.19 -0.14 -27.67
CA GLU A 222 -18.21 -1.05 -28.20
C GLU A 222 -17.64 -2.43 -28.54
N GLY A 223 -18.39 -3.50 -28.23
CA GLY A 223 -18.03 -4.87 -28.64
C GLY A 223 -16.87 -5.52 -27.88
N ILE A 224 -16.42 -4.91 -26.77
CA ILE A 224 -15.32 -5.42 -25.94
C ILE A 224 -15.70 -6.71 -25.18
N SER A 225 -14.74 -7.61 -24.98
CA SER A 225 -14.97 -8.91 -24.33
C SER A 225 -13.89 -9.27 -23.32
N GLN A 226 -14.29 -9.88 -22.20
CA GLN A 226 -13.37 -10.44 -21.19
C GLN A 226 -12.91 -11.87 -21.49
N GLY A 227 -13.44 -12.50 -22.53
CA GLY A 227 -13.25 -13.93 -22.78
C GLY A 227 -14.06 -14.80 -21.82
N ILE A 228 -13.57 -16.01 -21.51
CA ILE A 228 -14.20 -16.94 -20.56
C ILE A 228 -13.86 -16.54 -19.12
N GLY A 229 -12.74 -15.84 -18.92
CA GLY A 229 -12.35 -15.30 -17.62
C GLY A 229 -11.85 -16.37 -16.66
N LEU A 230 -11.34 -17.48 -17.20
CA LEU A 230 -10.71 -18.55 -16.45
C LEU A 230 -9.19 -18.43 -16.58
N ASP A 231 -8.50 -18.27 -15.45
CA ASP A 231 -7.05 -18.28 -15.35
C ASP A 231 -6.63 -19.49 -14.50
N ILE A 232 -5.80 -20.36 -15.05
CA ILE A 232 -5.21 -21.52 -14.36
C ILE A 232 -3.71 -21.27 -14.22
N ILE A 233 -3.19 -21.35 -13.00
CA ILE A 233 -1.83 -21.01 -12.65
C ILE A 233 -1.17 -22.18 -11.92
N PRO A 234 -0.74 -23.23 -12.65
CA PRO A 234 0.16 -24.22 -12.08
C PRO A 234 1.51 -23.58 -11.73
N TYR A 235 2.13 -24.12 -10.68
CA TYR A 235 3.52 -23.86 -10.39
C TYR A 235 4.22 -25.13 -9.90
N ILE A 236 5.53 -25.16 -10.11
CA ILE A 236 6.42 -26.17 -9.57
C ILE A 236 7.60 -25.47 -8.91
N THR A 237 8.02 -25.98 -7.76
CA THR A 237 9.24 -25.56 -7.08
C THR A 237 10.16 -26.75 -6.86
N THR A 238 11.45 -26.50 -6.97
CA THR A 238 12.47 -27.50 -6.65
C THR A 238 13.69 -26.80 -6.06
N GLY A 239 14.49 -27.50 -5.28
CA GLY A 239 15.68 -26.91 -4.72
C GLY A 239 16.31 -27.71 -3.59
N LEU A 240 17.11 -27.01 -2.81
CA LEU A 240 17.86 -27.55 -1.69
C LEU A 240 17.51 -26.75 -0.43
N SER A 241 17.29 -27.48 0.66
CA SER A 241 17.05 -26.89 1.97
C SER A 241 17.94 -27.57 2.99
N LYS A 242 18.54 -26.79 3.88
CA LYS A 242 19.23 -27.27 5.07
C LYS A 242 18.65 -26.57 6.30
N LYS A 243 18.25 -27.35 7.30
CA LYS A 243 17.72 -26.84 8.58
C LYS A 243 18.62 -27.30 9.74
N ASN A 244 19.36 -26.38 10.34
CA ASN A 244 20.28 -26.63 11.46
C ASN A 244 21.29 -27.75 11.13
N GLU A 245 21.42 -28.74 12.03
CA GLU A 245 22.32 -29.90 11.86
C GLU A 245 21.78 -30.97 10.89
N SER A 246 20.63 -30.77 10.26
CA SER A 246 20.13 -31.73 9.27
C SER A 246 21.05 -31.81 8.05
N GLU A 247 21.07 -32.96 7.39
CA GLU A 247 21.63 -33.04 6.04
C GLU A 247 20.86 -32.13 5.08
N THR A 248 21.56 -31.67 4.04
CA THR A 248 20.92 -30.91 2.96
C THR A 248 19.97 -31.84 2.20
N GLY A 249 18.69 -31.52 2.24
CA GLY A 249 17.65 -32.27 1.52
C GLY A 249 17.28 -31.61 0.21
N ALA A 250 17.04 -32.44 -0.82
CA ALA A 250 16.31 -32.00 -1.99
C ALA A 250 14.84 -31.79 -1.62
N VAL A 251 14.24 -30.71 -2.10
CA VAL A 251 12.84 -30.41 -1.86
C VAL A 251 12.18 -30.12 -3.19
N ALA A 252 11.06 -30.79 -3.45
CA ALA A 252 10.23 -30.56 -4.62
C ALA A 252 8.78 -30.39 -4.15
N ASP A 253 8.10 -29.41 -4.73
CA ASP A 253 6.71 -29.10 -4.38
C ASP A 253 5.98 -28.56 -5.62
N GLY A 254 4.66 -28.61 -5.61
CA GLY A 254 3.83 -28.13 -6.69
C GLY A 254 2.42 -27.82 -6.23
N GLY A 255 1.83 -26.81 -6.85
CA GLY A 255 0.50 -26.36 -6.53
C GLY A 255 -0.16 -25.69 -7.70
N MET A 256 -1.41 -25.31 -7.50
CA MET A 256 -2.21 -24.71 -8.57
C MET A 256 -3.22 -23.74 -7.99
N ASP A 257 -3.27 -22.55 -8.59
CA ASP A 257 -4.32 -21.58 -8.36
C ASP A 257 -5.24 -21.51 -9.58
N VAL A 258 -6.55 -21.44 -9.35
CA VAL A 258 -7.56 -21.27 -10.38
C VAL A 258 -8.40 -20.05 -10.05
N PHE A 259 -8.49 -19.12 -10.98
CA PHE A 259 -9.33 -17.94 -10.87
C PHE A 259 -10.39 -17.97 -11.96
N TYR A 260 -11.65 -17.79 -11.60
CA TYR A 260 -12.76 -17.82 -12.55
C TYR A 260 -13.68 -16.61 -12.36
N GLN A 261 -13.82 -15.81 -13.41
CA GLN A 261 -14.67 -14.63 -13.47
C GLN A 261 -16.10 -15.04 -13.84
N ILE A 262 -16.87 -15.53 -12.85
CA ILE A 262 -18.26 -16.01 -13.01
C ILE A 262 -19.13 -14.98 -13.73
N THR A 263 -19.02 -13.72 -13.32
CA THR A 263 -19.59 -12.57 -14.04
C THR A 263 -18.55 -11.48 -14.06
N SER A 264 -18.73 -10.43 -14.87
CA SER A 264 -17.84 -9.28 -14.85
C SER A 264 -17.63 -8.64 -13.47
N GLN A 265 -18.48 -8.90 -12.47
CA GLN A 265 -18.38 -8.36 -11.11
C GLN A 265 -18.12 -9.43 -10.06
N ILE A 266 -18.13 -10.72 -10.39
CA ILE A 266 -18.03 -11.83 -9.43
C ILE A 266 -16.89 -12.76 -9.85
N LYS A 267 -15.93 -12.96 -8.95
CA LYS A 267 -14.75 -13.78 -9.15
C LYS A 267 -14.69 -14.89 -8.09
N ALA A 268 -14.46 -16.12 -8.53
CA ALA A 268 -14.09 -17.24 -7.66
C ALA A 268 -12.58 -17.50 -7.78
N ALA A 269 -11.97 -17.92 -6.68
CA ALA A 269 -10.59 -18.35 -6.62
C ALA A 269 -10.52 -19.67 -5.85
N LEU A 270 -9.74 -20.61 -6.36
CA LEU A 270 -9.42 -21.88 -5.72
C LEU A 270 -7.92 -22.03 -5.68
N THR A 271 -7.39 -22.58 -4.60
CA THR A 271 -5.97 -22.93 -4.46
C THR A 271 -5.86 -24.34 -3.91
N VAL A 272 -4.87 -25.08 -4.41
CA VAL A 272 -4.46 -26.38 -3.87
C VAL A 272 -2.96 -26.32 -3.68
N ASN A 273 -2.54 -26.62 -2.45
CA ASN A 273 -1.16 -26.51 -2.00
C ASN A 273 -0.60 -25.13 -2.34
N THR A 274 -0.98 -24.09 -1.60
CA THR A 274 -0.56 -22.71 -1.93
C THR A 274 0.94 -22.51 -1.66
N ASP A 275 1.65 -21.81 -2.56
CA ASP A 275 3.08 -21.56 -2.36
C ASP A 275 3.33 -20.42 -1.37
N PHE A 276 4.25 -20.66 -0.43
CA PHE A 276 4.78 -19.66 0.48
C PHE A 276 6.22 -19.24 0.17
N ALA A 277 6.93 -19.97 -0.69
CA ALA A 277 8.36 -19.81 -0.96
C ALA A 277 8.71 -18.54 -1.76
N GLN A 278 7.72 -17.84 -2.32
CA GLN A 278 7.92 -16.56 -3.02
C GLN A 278 7.89 -15.33 -2.10
N ALA A 279 7.36 -15.46 -0.89
CA ALA A 279 7.32 -14.34 0.02
C ALA A 279 8.74 -13.99 0.45
N GLU A 280 9.13 -12.74 0.27
CA GLU A 280 10.34 -12.21 0.90
C GLU A 280 10.27 -12.47 2.40
N VAL A 281 11.40 -12.91 2.97
CA VAL A 281 11.53 -13.05 4.41
C VAL A 281 11.24 -11.70 5.04
N ASP A 282 10.48 -11.71 6.14
CA ASP A 282 10.20 -10.49 6.88
C ASP A 282 11.53 -9.91 7.41
N GLU A 283 11.78 -8.64 7.11
CA GLU A 283 12.97 -7.94 7.61
C GLU A 283 12.95 -7.93 9.14
N ARG A 284 14.07 -8.27 9.79
CA ARG A 284 14.14 -8.11 11.25
C ARG A 284 14.15 -6.63 11.60
N GLN A 285 13.39 -6.27 12.62
CA GLN A 285 13.28 -4.90 13.12
C GLN A 285 13.67 -4.84 14.59
N ILE A 286 14.30 -3.74 15.02
CA ILE A 286 14.56 -3.49 16.45
C ILE A 286 13.24 -3.15 17.14
N ASN A 287 12.64 -4.15 17.80
CA ASN A 287 11.45 -3.97 18.64
C ASN A 287 11.87 -3.77 20.11
N LEU A 288 11.66 -2.56 20.63
CA LEU A 288 11.89 -2.21 22.06
C LEU A 288 10.57 -2.00 22.79
N THR A 289 9.48 -2.60 22.28
CA THR A 289 8.14 -2.53 22.86
C THR A 289 7.69 -3.92 23.29
N ARG A 290 6.69 -3.98 24.17
CA ARG A 290 6.07 -5.24 24.62
C ARG A 290 5.07 -5.85 23.62
N PHE A 291 4.89 -5.25 22.45
CA PHE A 291 3.87 -5.63 21.49
C PHE A 291 4.46 -6.27 20.25
N SER A 292 3.73 -7.23 19.68
CA SER A 292 4.10 -7.86 18.41
C SER A 292 4.00 -6.86 17.25
N LEU A 293 4.93 -6.99 16.30
CA LEU A 293 4.94 -6.17 15.10
C LEU A 293 3.84 -6.62 14.13
N TYR A 294 3.29 -5.66 13.39
CA TYR A 294 2.37 -5.91 12.29
C TYR A 294 3.15 -6.16 10.99
N PHE A 295 2.99 -7.33 10.38
CA PHE A 295 3.57 -7.67 9.08
C PHE A 295 2.48 -7.81 8.02
N PRO A 296 2.52 -7.07 6.90
CA PRO A 296 1.49 -7.15 5.87
C PRO A 296 1.45 -8.53 5.17
N GLU A 297 0.31 -8.87 4.60
CA GLU A 297 0.17 -10.04 3.72
C GLU A 297 0.99 -9.85 2.43
N LYS A 298 1.65 -10.92 1.95
CA LYS A 298 2.47 -10.91 0.73
C LYS A 298 2.12 -12.01 -0.27
N ARG A 299 1.15 -12.89 0.03
CA ARG A 299 0.79 -14.06 -0.80
C ARG A 299 -0.38 -13.77 -1.76
N ASP A 300 -0.20 -14.06 -3.05
CA ASP A 300 -1.14 -13.74 -4.14
C ASP A 300 -2.60 -14.16 -3.86
N PHE A 301 -2.81 -15.43 -3.46
CA PHE A 301 -4.15 -15.96 -3.19
C PHE A 301 -4.92 -15.17 -2.13
N PHE A 302 -4.22 -14.70 -1.08
CA PHE A 302 -4.81 -13.95 0.02
C PHE A 302 -4.96 -12.46 -0.29
N LEU A 303 -4.06 -11.91 -1.11
CA LEU A 303 -4.07 -10.50 -1.51
C LEU A 303 -5.19 -10.18 -2.50
N ASP A 304 -5.46 -11.08 -3.44
CA ASP A 304 -6.53 -10.92 -4.43
C ASP A 304 -7.88 -10.72 -3.71
N GLY A 305 -8.64 -9.68 -4.05
CA GLY A 305 -9.94 -9.43 -3.42
C GLY A 305 -9.93 -9.16 -1.90
N SER A 306 -8.77 -8.96 -1.27
CA SER A 306 -8.66 -8.66 0.18
C SER A 306 -9.47 -7.43 0.60
N ASN A 307 -9.60 -6.44 -0.29
CA ASN A 307 -10.39 -5.22 -0.09
C ASN A 307 -11.89 -5.50 0.18
N TYR A 308 -12.43 -6.66 -0.24
CA TYR A 308 -13.81 -7.04 0.05
C TYR A 308 -14.02 -7.43 1.53
N PHE A 309 -12.95 -7.65 2.28
CA PHE A 309 -12.97 -7.98 3.70
C PHE A 309 -12.56 -6.82 4.63
N SER A 310 -12.15 -5.66 4.08
CA SER A 310 -11.82 -4.45 4.85
C SER A 310 -13.01 -4.02 5.72
N PHE A 311 -12.79 -3.80 7.01
CA PHE A 311 -13.83 -3.51 8.02
C PHE A 311 -13.49 -2.29 8.87
N GLY A 312 -14.46 -1.40 9.07
CA GLY A 312 -14.28 -0.19 9.88
C GLY A 312 -13.22 0.74 9.29
N ILE A 313 -12.21 1.09 10.10
CA ILE A 313 -11.07 1.94 9.69
C ILE A 313 -9.90 1.13 9.11
N ASN A 314 -10.04 -0.19 9.00
CA ASN A 314 -9.01 -1.03 8.40
C ASN A 314 -8.87 -0.72 6.89
N GLY A 315 -7.64 -0.47 6.44
CA GLY A 315 -7.35 -0.11 5.04
C GLY A 315 -7.09 1.38 4.81
N ASP A 316 -7.41 2.26 5.76
CA ASP A 316 -6.97 3.66 5.74
C ASP A 316 -5.47 3.74 6.05
N ARG A 317 -4.65 3.96 5.01
CA ARG A 317 -3.19 4.04 5.15
C ARG A 317 -2.68 5.24 5.95
N GLU A 318 -3.52 6.25 6.18
CA GLU A 318 -3.16 7.44 6.93
C GLU A 318 -3.49 7.30 8.43
N ASN A 319 -4.23 6.26 8.83
CA ASN A 319 -4.63 6.05 10.22
C ASN A 319 -3.71 5.03 10.93
N LYS A 320 -2.94 5.51 11.92
CA LYS A 320 -2.06 4.65 12.74
C LYS A 320 -2.86 3.62 13.56
N GLN A 321 -4.13 3.90 13.89
CA GLN A 321 -5.01 3.02 14.64
C GLN A 321 -5.73 1.96 13.80
N GLY A 322 -5.58 2.00 12.46
CA GLY A 322 -6.22 1.04 11.53
C GLY A 322 -5.83 -0.43 11.70
N THR A 323 -4.83 -0.71 12.54
CA THR A 323 -4.33 -2.05 12.88
C THR A 323 -4.57 -2.45 14.35
N GLN A 324 -5.25 -1.62 15.15
CA GLN A 324 -5.53 -1.93 16.57
C GLN A 324 -6.69 -2.92 16.75
N MET A 325 -7.55 -3.07 15.75
CA MET A 325 -8.58 -4.10 15.72
C MET A 325 -8.92 -4.45 14.28
N ILE A 326 -8.59 -5.66 13.87
CA ILE A 326 -8.92 -6.21 12.55
C ILE A 326 -9.67 -7.52 12.79
N PRO A 327 -10.95 -7.68 12.39
CA PRO A 327 -11.68 -8.92 12.60
C PRO A 327 -11.19 -10.08 11.71
N PHE A 328 -10.68 -9.77 10.52
CA PHE A 328 -10.13 -10.75 9.58
C PHE A 328 -8.79 -10.30 9.01
N PHE A 329 -7.75 -11.10 9.23
CA PHE A 329 -6.38 -10.83 8.83
C PHE A 329 -5.73 -12.12 8.30
N SER A 330 -5.72 -12.26 6.97
CA SER A 330 -5.31 -13.48 6.26
C SER A 330 -3.89 -13.96 6.58
N ARG A 331 -2.99 -13.03 6.94
CA ARG A 331 -1.57 -13.32 7.22
C ARG A 331 -1.39 -14.35 8.34
N ARG A 332 -2.37 -14.52 9.22
CA ARG A 332 -2.34 -15.54 10.29
C ARG A 332 -2.56 -16.96 9.81
N ILE A 333 -3.18 -17.14 8.64
CA ILE A 333 -3.50 -18.47 8.11
C ILE A 333 -2.26 -19.03 7.41
N GLY A 334 -1.91 -20.29 7.67
CA GLY A 334 -0.70 -20.91 7.14
C GLY A 334 0.58 -20.46 7.85
N LEU A 335 0.47 -20.05 9.11
CA LEU A 335 1.59 -19.83 10.02
C LEU A 335 1.36 -20.61 11.33
N ASP A 336 2.43 -21.13 11.92
CA ASP A 336 2.40 -21.69 13.27
C ASP A 336 2.58 -20.58 14.34
N ASN A 337 2.51 -20.96 15.62
CA ASN A 337 2.70 -20.03 16.74
C ASN A 337 4.10 -19.38 16.81
N SER A 338 5.09 -19.96 16.13
CA SER A 338 6.45 -19.42 16.03
C SER A 338 6.65 -18.56 14.78
N GLY A 339 5.61 -18.41 13.94
CA GLY A 339 5.66 -17.69 12.67
C GLY A 339 6.27 -18.48 11.52
N ASN A 340 6.50 -19.79 11.68
CA ASN A 340 6.94 -20.65 10.59
C ASN A 340 5.78 -20.94 9.64
N GLN A 341 6.09 -21.09 8.36
CA GLN A 341 5.10 -21.38 7.32
C GLN A 341 4.53 -22.79 7.48
N VAL A 342 3.21 -22.88 7.36
CA VAL A 342 2.44 -24.14 7.36
C VAL A 342 1.71 -24.25 6.03
N ALA A 343 1.78 -25.42 5.40
CA ALA A 343 1.18 -25.65 4.09
C ALA A 343 -0.35 -25.45 4.15
N VAL A 344 -0.89 -24.82 3.10
CA VAL A 344 -2.33 -24.66 2.89
C VAL A 344 -2.76 -25.70 1.88
N ASN A 345 -3.45 -26.74 2.35
CA ASN A 345 -3.86 -27.88 1.55
C ASN A 345 -4.81 -27.47 0.43
N TYR A 346 -5.84 -26.72 0.81
CA TYR A 346 -6.80 -26.17 -0.14
C TYR A 346 -7.47 -24.91 0.41
N GLY A 347 -7.92 -24.08 -0.52
CA GLY A 347 -8.62 -22.85 -0.23
C GLY A 347 -9.59 -22.47 -1.32
N GLY A 348 -10.70 -21.83 -0.93
CA GLY A 348 -11.69 -21.29 -1.84
C GLY A 348 -12.13 -19.90 -1.41
N LYS A 349 -12.38 -19.05 -2.38
CA LYS A 349 -12.88 -17.70 -2.17
C LYS A 349 -13.83 -17.31 -3.29
N ILE A 350 -14.88 -16.58 -2.96
CA ILE A 350 -15.74 -15.90 -3.93
C ILE A 350 -15.90 -14.45 -3.49
N THR A 351 -15.53 -13.52 -4.36
CA THR A 351 -15.57 -12.08 -4.08
C THR A 351 -16.20 -11.37 -5.26
N GLY A 352 -16.97 -10.34 -4.98
CA GLY A 352 -17.55 -9.56 -6.05
C GLY A 352 -18.62 -8.59 -5.62
N ARG A 353 -19.36 -8.14 -6.62
CA ARG A 353 -20.42 -7.16 -6.47
C ARG A 353 -21.65 -7.56 -7.27
N ALA A 354 -22.81 -7.24 -6.71
CA ALA A 354 -24.10 -7.30 -7.39
C ALA A 354 -24.84 -5.98 -7.12
N GLY A 355 -24.85 -5.08 -8.12
CA GLY A 355 -25.52 -3.78 -8.00
C GLY A 355 -24.87 -2.88 -6.95
N LYS A 356 -25.50 -2.67 -5.79
CA LYS A 356 -24.95 -1.87 -4.68
C LYS A 356 -24.30 -2.75 -3.60
N VAL A 357 -24.43 -4.06 -3.69
CA VAL A 357 -23.96 -5.01 -2.68
C VAL A 357 -22.60 -5.56 -3.08
N ASN A 358 -21.58 -5.39 -2.24
CA ASN A 358 -20.30 -6.09 -2.35
C ASN A 358 -20.30 -7.26 -1.38
N PHE A 359 -19.69 -8.37 -1.76
CA PHE A 359 -19.58 -9.54 -0.91
C PHE A 359 -18.24 -10.25 -1.10
N GLY A 360 -17.78 -10.89 -0.04
CA GLY A 360 -16.62 -11.75 -0.04
C GLY A 360 -16.87 -12.93 0.88
N PHE A 361 -16.65 -14.15 0.40
CA PHE A 361 -16.65 -15.35 1.20
C PHE A 361 -15.35 -16.11 0.94
N PHE A 362 -14.79 -16.69 1.99
CA PHE A 362 -13.47 -17.29 2.01
C PHE A 362 -13.49 -18.50 2.95
N HIS A 363 -12.86 -19.59 2.55
CA HIS A 363 -12.64 -20.78 3.37
C HIS A 363 -11.29 -21.42 3.03
N VAL A 364 -10.48 -21.74 4.03
CA VAL A 364 -9.16 -22.37 3.86
C VAL A 364 -8.92 -23.44 4.92
N LYS A 365 -8.24 -24.53 4.54
CA LYS A 365 -7.73 -25.55 5.45
C LYS A 365 -6.21 -25.64 5.31
N ASP A 366 -5.50 -25.45 6.41
CA ASP A 366 -4.05 -25.66 6.53
C ASP A 366 -3.73 -26.91 7.38
N GLU A 367 -2.44 -27.24 7.43
CA GLU A 367 -1.89 -28.37 8.20
C GLU A 367 -1.50 -27.99 9.63
N ASN A 368 -2.14 -26.99 10.24
CA ASN A 368 -1.76 -26.58 11.59
C ASN A 368 -1.97 -27.71 12.61
N GLN A 369 -1.24 -27.64 13.73
CA GLN A 369 -1.11 -28.75 14.69
C GLN A 369 -2.42 -29.14 15.41
N TRP A 370 -3.48 -28.34 15.32
CA TRP A 370 -4.77 -28.60 15.97
C TRP A 370 -5.80 -29.09 14.94
N ASP A 371 -6.71 -29.96 15.40
CA ASP A 371 -7.83 -30.47 14.58
C ASP A 371 -8.89 -29.38 14.38
N ASN A 372 -8.58 -28.40 13.53
CA ASN A 372 -9.49 -27.31 13.18
C ASN A 372 -10.25 -27.65 11.88
N PRO A 373 -11.59 -27.52 11.81
CA PRO A 373 -12.35 -27.74 10.56
C PRO A 373 -11.97 -26.80 9.40
N GLY A 374 -11.16 -25.77 9.64
CA GLY A 374 -10.70 -24.80 8.66
C GLY A 374 -11.00 -23.37 9.14
N TYR A 375 -10.66 -22.38 8.34
CA TYR A 375 -10.89 -20.98 8.64
C TYR A 375 -11.81 -20.37 7.61
N SER A 376 -12.89 -19.75 8.06
CA SER A 376 -13.90 -19.15 7.19
C SER A 376 -14.09 -17.67 7.50
N ALA A 377 -14.26 -16.85 6.48
CA ALA A 377 -14.63 -15.46 6.61
C ALA A 377 -15.67 -15.07 5.55
N GLY A 378 -16.66 -14.29 5.94
CA GLY A 378 -17.71 -13.78 5.07
C GLY A 378 -17.97 -12.31 5.39
N ARG A 379 -18.08 -11.47 4.35
CA ARG A 379 -18.48 -10.07 4.47
C ARG A 379 -19.49 -9.71 3.40
N ILE A 380 -20.49 -8.93 3.78
CA ILE A 380 -21.45 -8.30 2.86
C ILE A 380 -21.48 -6.81 3.20
N SER A 381 -21.40 -5.94 2.19
CA SER A 381 -21.52 -4.49 2.36
C SER A 381 -22.42 -3.88 1.30
N LEU A 382 -23.17 -2.86 1.68
CA LEU A 382 -24.07 -2.10 0.82
C LEU A 382 -23.54 -0.69 0.64
N ASN A 383 -23.20 -0.32 -0.59
CA ASN A 383 -22.83 1.05 -0.95
C ASN A 383 -24.08 1.90 -1.17
N PHE A 384 -24.11 3.09 -0.58
CA PHE A 384 -25.18 4.06 -0.78
C PHE A 384 -24.63 5.50 -0.76
N GLY A 385 -25.38 6.43 -1.35
CA GLY A 385 -24.86 7.77 -1.62
C GLY A 385 -23.58 7.74 -2.47
N GLU A 386 -22.81 8.82 -2.43
CA GLU A 386 -21.58 8.94 -3.22
C GLU A 386 -20.41 8.18 -2.61
N GLN A 387 -20.21 8.28 -1.30
CA GLN A 387 -19.03 7.72 -0.60
C GLN A 387 -19.35 6.99 0.70
N SER A 388 -20.62 6.62 0.93
CA SER A 388 -21.09 5.90 2.13
C SER A 388 -21.29 4.40 1.90
N ALA A 389 -21.17 3.61 2.97
CA ALA A 389 -21.36 2.17 2.95
C ALA A 389 -21.76 1.63 4.33
N ALA A 390 -22.46 0.51 4.39
CA ALA A 390 -22.72 -0.24 5.62
C ALA A 390 -22.45 -1.72 5.40
N GLY A 391 -21.87 -2.43 6.37
CA GLY A 391 -21.45 -3.81 6.19
C GLY A 391 -21.63 -4.70 7.41
N ILE A 392 -21.57 -6.00 7.15
CA ILE A 392 -21.62 -7.08 8.12
C ILE A 392 -20.47 -8.02 7.82
N ILE A 393 -19.73 -8.44 8.85
CA ILE A 393 -18.67 -9.45 8.75
C ILE A 393 -18.91 -10.61 9.71
N LEU A 394 -18.55 -11.82 9.30
CA LEU A 394 -18.53 -13.03 10.10
C LEU A 394 -17.22 -13.77 9.86
N THR A 395 -16.54 -14.18 10.92
CA THR A 395 -15.37 -15.08 10.84
C THR A 395 -15.59 -16.29 11.74
N ASN A 396 -15.14 -17.46 11.32
CA ASN A 396 -15.21 -18.69 12.10
C ASN A 396 -13.89 -19.47 11.96
N GLY A 397 -13.31 -19.84 13.10
CA GLY A 397 -12.01 -20.51 13.19
C GLY A 397 -11.03 -19.75 14.07
N ASN A 398 -9.96 -20.42 14.50
CA ASN A 398 -8.97 -19.85 15.41
C ASN A 398 -7.55 -20.25 15.00
N ALA A 399 -6.76 -19.26 14.57
CA ALA A 399 -5.35 -19.43 14.20
C ALA A 399 -4.40 -19.10 15.37
N ILE A 400 -4.93 -18.84 16.57
CA ILE A 400 -4.16 -18.44 17.77
C ILE A 400 -4.08 -19.59 18.78
N SER A 401 -5.16 -20.35 18.92
CA SER A 401 -5.30 -21.44 19.90
C SER A 401 -6.27 -22.50 19.40
N GLY A 402 -6.25 -23.68 20.03
CA GLY A 402 -7.17 -24.78 19.71
C GLY A 402 -8.63 -24.56 20.13
N SER A 403 -8.98 -23.43 20.75
CA SER A 403 -10.36 -23.12 21.16
C SER A 403 -11.20 -22.63 19.98
N SER A 404 -12.50 -22.94 19.99
CA SER A 404 -13.40 -22.42 18.97
C SER A 404 -13.60 -20.89 19.11
N ASN A 405 -13.61 -20.19 17.97
CA ASN A 405 -13.81 -18.74 17.91
C ASN A 405 -14.69 -18.37 16.71
N THR A 406 -15.68 -17.51 16.95
CA THR A 406 -16.47 -16.85 15.92
C THR A 406 -16.53 -15.36 16.21
N VAL A 407 -16.37 -14.51 15.20
CA VAL A 407 -16.56 -13.05 15.34
C VAL A 407 -17.65 -12.60 14.41
N ALA A 408 -18.60 -11.81 14.90
CA ALA A 408 -19.61 -11.13 14.10
C ALA A 408 -19.48 -9.62 14.29
N GLY A 409 -19.65 -8.84 13.24
CA GLY A 409 -19.53 -7.38 13.33
C GLY A 409 -20.35 -6.62 12.31
N LEU A 410 -20.55 -5.34 12.61
CA LEU A 410 -21.26 -4.36 11.79
C LEU A 410 -20.40 -3.10 11.64
N ASP A 411 -20.40 -2.49 10.46
CA ASP A 411 -19.76 -1.20 10.23
C ASP A 411 -20.59 -0.26 9.35
N LEU A 412 -20.34 1.03 9.52
CA LEU A 412 -20.97 2.13 8.82
C LEU A 412 -19.90 3.18 8.51
N ARG A 413 -19.80 3.54 7.24
CA ARG A 413 -19.01 4.64 6.73
C ARG A 413 -19.93 5.65 6.07
N LEU A 414 -19.82 6.91 6.48
CA LEU A 414 -20.51 8.04 5.87
C LEU A 414 -19.48 9.00 5.30
N GLY A 415 -19.40 9.11 3.98
CA GLY A 415 -18.43 9.97 3.28
C GLY A 415 -19.11 11.05 2.45
N LYS A 416 -18.57 12.26 2.50
CA LYS A 416 -18.98 13.38 1.64
C LYS A 416 -17.74 14.14 1.12
N THR A 417 -17.62 14.28 -0.19
CA THR A 417 -16.44 14.84 -0.89
C THR A 417 -16.63 16.26 -1.42
N ASP A 418 -17.85 16.77 -1.35
CA ASP A 418 -18.28 18.12 -1.77
C ASP A 418 -18.72 18.98 -0.57
N PHE A 419 -18.30 18.61 0.64
CA PHE A 419 -18.63 19.35 1.86
C PHE A 419 -18.08 20.78 1.75
N ARG A 420 -18.96 21.78 1.87
CA ARG A 420 -18.60 23.21 1.68
C ARG A 420 -17.74 23.44 0.42
N LYS A 421 -18.24 22.97 -0.74
CA LYS A 421 -17.64 23.04 -2.09
C LYS A 421 -16.72 21.87 -2.42
N ASP A 422 -15.52 21.85 -1.86
CA ASP A 422 -14.46 20.93 -2.29
C ASP A 422 -13.79 20.17 -1.14
N LYS A 423 -14.43 20.16 0.05
CA LYS A 423 -13.87 19.50 1.23
C LYS A 423 -14.42 18.10 1.39
N THR A 424 -13.56 17.24 1.92
CA THR A 424 -13.91 15.88 2.27
C THR A 424 -14.13 15.76 3.78
N VAL A 425 -15.22 15.09 4.18
CA VAL A 425 -15.46 14.63 5.55
C VAL A 425 -15.94 13.18 5.54
N ILE A 426 -15.39 12.38 6.44
CA ILE A 426 -15.72 10.96 6.58
C ILE A 426 -16.02 10.68 8.05
N PHE A 427 -17.08 9.94 8.30
CA PHE A 427 -17.43 9.41 9.61
C PHE A 427 -17.48 7.89 9.55
N ASN A 428 -16.83 7.21 10.49
CA ASN A 428 -16.83 5.77 10.63
C ASN A 428 -17.44 5.37 11.98
N LEU A 429 -18.19 4.27 11.99
CA LEU A 429 -18.71 3.61 13.18
C LEU A 429 -18.66 2.11 12.95
N TYR A 430 -18.12 1.34 13.89
CA TYR A 430 -17.99 -0.10 13.74
C TYR A 430 -17.99 -0.82 15.08
N GLY A 431 -18.46 -2.06 15.09
CA GLY A 431 -18.52 -2.90 16.29
C GLY A 431 -18.48 -4.38 15.96
N VAL A 432 -17.81 -5.15 16.80
CA VAL A 432 -17.62 -6.60 16.67
C VAL A 432 -17.84 -7.27 18.02
N LYS A 433 -18.36 -8.50 17.99
CA LYS A 433 -18.50 -9.39 19.15
C LYS A 433 -17.84 -10.72 18.82
N SER A 434 -17.05 -11.23 19.76
CA SER A 434 -16.45 -12.56 19.66
C SER A 434 -17.21 -13.56 20.52
N PHE A 435 -17.44 -14.75 19.99
CA PHE A 435 -17.94 -15.92 20.68
C PHE A 435 -16.77 -16.90 20.78
N THR A 436 -16.09 -16.91 21.92
CA THR A 436 -14.92 -17.77 22.16
C THR A 436 -15.24 -18.72 23.29
N GLU A 437 -14.93 -20.00 23.07
CA GLU A 437 -15.11 -21.03 24.09
C GLU A 437 -14.32 -20.70 25.37
N GLY A 438 -14.98 -20.82 26.51
CA GLY A 438 -14.40 -20.55 27.83
C GLY A 438 -14.24 -19.06 28.20
N LEU A 439 -14.62 -18.11 27.34
CA LEU A 439 -14.43 -16.66 27.58
C LEU A 439 -15.73 -15.84 27.42
N PRO A 440 -16.74 -16.00 28.31
CA PRO A 440 -17.99 -15.26 28.22
C PRO A 440 -17.86 -13.80 28.73
N GLY A 441 -18.67 -12.89 28.17
CA GLY A 441 -18.80 -11.49 28.62
C GLY A 441 -17.55 -10.65 28.34
N LYS A 442 -17.67 -9.31 28.31
CA LYS A 442 -16.57 -8.38 27.94
C LYS A 442 -15.88 -8.76 26.61
N ASP A 443 -16.67 -9.26 25.68
CA ASP A 443 -16.28 -9.91 24.43
C ASP A 443 -16.63 -9.06 23.19
N ILE A 444 -16.72 -7.74 23.38
CA ILE A 444 -17.10 -6.75 22.36
C ILE A 444 -15.94 -5.77 22.16
N SER A 445 -15.74 -5.36 20.91
CA SER A 445 -14.95 -4.19 20.54
C SER A 445 -15.78 -3.26 19.66
N PHE A 446 -15.64 -1.94 19.84
CA PHE A 446 -16.30 -0.97 18.97
C PHE A 446 -15.42 0.27 18.81
N GLY A 447 -15.57 0.96 17.68
CA GLY A 447 -14.91 2.24 17.48
C GLY A 447 -15.69 3.19 16.59
N THR A 448 -15.30 4.45 16.65
CA THR A 448 -15.85 5.52 15.82
C THR A 448 -14.76 6.51 15.48
N GLU A 449 -14.91 7.19 14.34
CA GLU A 449 -13.95 8.18 13.87
C GLU A 449 -14.65 9.26 13.05
N ILE A 450 -14.19 10.50 13.20
CA ILE A 450 -14.38 11.55 12.22
C ILE A 450 -13.03 11.93 11.60
N ASN A 451 -13.00 12.05 10.27
CA ASN A 451 -11.82 12.38 9.49
C ASN A 451 -12.15 13.52 8.51
N TYR A 452 -11.33 14.55 8.50
CA TYR A 452 -11.40 15.72 7.64
C TYR A 452 -10.06 15.89 6.91
N PRO A 453 -9.79 15.08 5.85
CA PRO A 453 -8.46 14.93 5.27
C PRO A 453 -8.16 15.97 4.18
N ASN A 454 -8.22 17.26 4.51
CA ASN A 454 -8.06 18.36 3.54
C ASN A 454 -6.65 18.97 3.59
N ASP A 455 -6.13 19.50 2.47
CA ASP A 455 -4.70 19.85 2.33
C ASP A 455 -4.23 20.92 3.34
N PHE A 456 -5.02 21.98 3.52
CA PHE A 456 -4.67 23.07 4.45
C PHE A 456 -4.92 22.70 5.92
N LEU A 457 -6.07 22.09 6.22
CA LEU A 457 -6.45 21.64 7.55
C LEU A 457 -6.81 20.17 7.47
N ASN A 458 -5.96 19.34 8.06
CA ASN A 458 -6.20 17.91 8.21
C ASN A 458 -6.55 17.66 9.68
N PHE A 459 -7.70 17.06 9.94
CA PHE A 459 -8.15 16.76 11.29
C PHE A 459 -8.70 15.35 11.38
N ARG A 460 -8.40 14.65 12.46
CA ARG A 460 -8.93 13.33 12.79
C ARG A 460 -9.23 13.27 14.29
N ALA A 461 -10.32 12.61 14.65
CA ALA A 461 -10.57 12.22 16.03
C ALA A 461 -11.29 10.88 16.03
N GLY A 462 -10.83 9.95 16.87
CA GLY A 462 -11.37 8.61 16.95
C GLY A 462 -11.32 8.05 18.35
N TYR A 463 -12.14 7.02 18.54
CA TYR A 463 -12.24 6.28 19.78
C TYR A 463 -12.41 4.79 19.45
N LEU A 464 -11.69 3.94 20.15
CA LEU A 464 -11.77 2.49 20.07
C LEU A 464 -11.86 1.92 21.49
N ARG A 465 -12.74 0.95 21.69
CA ARG A 465 -12.84 0.17 22.91
C ARG A 465 -12.70 -1.30 22.58
N THR A 466 -11.90 -2.03 23.36
CA THR A 466 -11.73 -3.47 23.21
C THR A 466 -11.88 -4.15 24.56
N GLY A 467 -12.88 -5.03 24.68
CA GLY A 467 -13.13 -5.78 25.90
C GLY A 467 -12.02 -6.79 26.24
N GLN A 468 -11.91 -7.14 27.52
CA GLN A 468 -10.89 -8.05 28.06
C GLN A 468 -10.90 -9.44 27.40
N ASN A 469 -12.10 -9.99 27.17
CA ASN A 469 -12.29 -11.33 26.65
C ASN A 469 -12.47 -11.36 25.12
N PHE A 470 -12.47 -10.20 24.47
CA PHE A 470 -12.60 -10.12 23.02
C PHE A 470 -11.44 -10.85 22.34
N THR A 471 -11.75 -11.77 21.44
CA THR A 471 -10.75 -12.54 20.68
C THR A 471 -11.16 -12.60 19.22
N ALA A 472 -10.27 -12.17 18.32
CA ALA A 472 -10.41 -12.35 16.89
C ALA A 472 -9.48 -13.46 16.42
N GLY A 473 -9.98 -14.70 16.39
CA GLY A 473 -9.20 -15.91 16.09
C GLY A 473 -8.57 -15.88 14.69
N LEU A 474 -9.24 -15.24 13.73
CA LEU A 474 -8.72 -15.00 12.36
C LEU A 474 -8.28 -13.56 12.13
N GLY A 475 -8.31 -12.72 13.16
CA GLY A 475 -8.08 -11.28 13.07
C GLY A 475 -6.76 -10.86 13.70
N PHE A 476 -6.55 -9.56 13.92
CA PHE A 476 -5.38 -9.02 14.62
C PHE A 476 -5.84 -8.01 15.68
N VAL A 477 -5.50 -8.29 16.94
CA VAL A 477 -5.86 -7.48 18.12
C VAL A 477 -4.64 -7.45 19.05
N PRO A 478 -3.80 -6.40 18.99
CA PRO A 478 -2.57 -6.34 19.77
C PRO A 478 -2.82 -6.06 21.26
N ARG A 479 -3.94 -5.42 21.62
CA ARG A 479 -4.29 -5.04 23.00
C ARG A 479 -5.75 -5.33 23.30
N LYS A 480 -6.02 -5.78 24.53
CA LYS A 480 -7.37 -6.04 25.08
C LYS A 480 -7.55 -5.27 26.38
N ASN A 481 -8.79 -5.15 26.83
CA ASN A 481 -9.16 -4.41 28.03
C ASN A 481 -8.80 -2.92 28.00
N ILE A 482 -9.04 -2.25 26.86
CA ILE A 482 -8.63 -0.86 26.66
C ILE A 482 -9.75 0.05 26.15
N ASN A 483 -9.64 1.32 26.52
CA ASN A 483 -10.14 2.45 25.76
C ASN A 483 -8.95 3.13 25.06
N ASP A 484 -9.06 3.44 23.79
CA ASP A 484 -8.07 4.15 22.98
C ASP A 484 -8.73 5.38 22.36
N PHE A 485 -8.34 6.56 22.83
CA PHE A 485 -8.77 7.83 22.27
C PHE A 485 -7.61 8.46 21.52
N TYR A 486 -7.80 8.75 20.24
CA TYR A 486 -6.74 9.26 19.39
C TYR A 486 -7.25 10.40 18.52
N GLY A 487 -6.33 11.24 18.08
CA GLY A 487 -6.67 12.34 17.20
C GLY A 487 -5.45 13.04 16.65
N SER A 488 -5.69 13.87 15.66
CA SER A 488 -4.69 14.74 15.11
C SER A 488 -5.29 16.00 14.51
N ILE A 489 -4.50 17.07 14.53
CA ILE A 489 -4.81 18.30 13.82
C ILE A 489 -3.51 18.86 13.23
N PHE A 490 -3.50 19.03 11.92
CA PHE A 490 -2.38 19.54 11.17
C PHE A 490 -2.80 20.70 10.29
N LEU A 491 -1.97 21.74 10.29
CA LEU A 491 -2.03 22.84 9.34
C LEU A 491 -0.93 22.66 8.30
N GLY A 492 -1.27 22.85 7.03
CA GLY A 492 -0.38 22.62 5.89
C GLY A 492 -0.29 23.78 4.91
N PRO A 493 0.01 25.03 5.33
CA PRO A 493 0.15 26.15 4.40
C PRO A 493 1.19 25.89 3.30
N ARG A 494 0.86 26.34 2.08
CA ARG A 494 1.74 26.29 0.90
C ARG A 494 2.17 27.71 0.53
N PRO A 495 3.41 28.12 0.85
CA PRO A 495 3.93 29.42 0.44
C PRO A 495 3.86 29.61 -1.08
N LYS A 496 3.49 30.81 -1.55
CA LYS A 496 3.33 31.08 -2.99
C LYS A 496 4.66 31.20 -3.75
N LYS A 497 5.76 31.48 -3.05
CA LYS A 497 7.08 31.72 -3.64
C LYS A 497 8.01 30.53 -3.33
N PRO A 498 8.89 30.15 -4.28
CA PRO A 498 9.92 29.14 -4.02
C PRO A 498 10.84 29.58 -2.87
N PRO A 499 11.56 28.66 -2.20
CA PRO A 499 11.77 27.25 -2.58
C PRO A 499 10.86 26.23 -1.85
N VAL A 500 9.92 26.67 -1.03
CA VAL A 500 9.11 25.81 -0.17
C VAL A 500 7.83 25.36 -0.88
N LEU A 501 7.57 24.06 -0.91
CA LEU A 501 6.35 23.48 -1.45
C LEU A 501 5.22 23.53 -0.41
N GLN A 502 5.50 23.09 0.82
CA GLN A 502 4.54 23.06 1.92
C GLN A 502 5.27 23.09 3.26
N ILE A 503 4.67 23.77 4.23
CA ILE A 503 5.05 23.71 5.63
C ILE A 503 3.91 23.02 6.35
N LYS A 504 4.18 21.92 7.06
CA LYS A 504 3.19 21.27 7.93
C LYS A 504 3.60 21.40 9.38
N SER A 505 2.62 21.61 10.24
CA SER A 505 2.79 21.63 11.68
C SER A 505 1.51 21.14 12.35
N GLY A 506 1.60 20.47 13.47
CA GLY A 506 0.43 19.97 14.15
C GLY A 506 0.72 19.14 15.38
N ILE A 507 -0.34 18.55 15.89
CA ILE A 507 -0.31 17.65 17.04
C ILE A 507 -1.07 16.38 16.69
N ASP A 508 -0.52 15.23 17.05
CA ASP A 508 -1.23 13.97 17.12
C ASP A 508 -1.12 13.38 18.52
N PHE A 509 -2.13 12.67 18.96
CA PHE A 509 -2.13 12.01 20.26
C PHE A 509 -2.88 10.69 20.20
N ALA A 510 -2.52 9.79 21.11
CA ALA A 510 -3.24 8.56 21.41
C ALA A 510 -3.16 8.30 22.91
N ILE A 511 -4.30 8.06 23.56
CA ILE A 511 -4.40 7.81 24.99
C ILE A 511 -5.10 6.49 25.17
N ILE A 512 -4.36 5.50 25.64
CA ILE A 512 -4.82 4.14 25.89
C ILE A 512 -4.93 3.95 27.39
N SER A 513 -6.14 3.71 27.89
CA SER A 513 -6.42 3.46 29.29
C SER A 513 -7.04 2.09 29.50
N ASP A 514 -6.71 1.46 30.62
CA ASP A 514 -7.36 0.24 31.07
C ASP A 514 -8.88 0.45 31.28
N LEU A 515 -9.67 -0.53 30.86
CA LEU A 515 -11.13 -0.42 30.84
C LEU A 515 -11.78 -0.44 32.23
N GLU A 516 -11.15 -1.11 33.19
CA GLU A 516 -11.73 -1.36 34.51
C GLU A 516 -11.27 -0.33 35.53
N THR A 517 -9.97 -0.07 35.53
CA THR A 517 -9.32 0.83 36.47
C THR A 517 -9.31 2.28 36.00
N GLY A 518 -9.55 2.53 34.70
CA GLY A 518 -9.42 3.85 34.08
C GLY A 518 -7.99 4.38 34.02
N ARG A 519 -7.00 3.57 34.42
CA ARG A 519 -5.60 3.98 34.47
C ARG A 519 -5.05 4.09 33.06
N ILE A 520 -4.34 5.18 32.77
CA ILE A 520 -3.61 5.31 31.52
C ILE A 520 -2.50 4.24 31.48
N GLN A 521 -2.53 3.41 30.44
CA GLN A 521 -1.50 2.41 30.14
C GLN A 521 -0.46 2.98 29.19
N THR A 522 -0.90 3.67 28.13
CA THR A 522 -0.03 4.35 27.17
C THR A 522 -0.62 5.72 26.88
N SER A 523 0.20 6.77 26.82
CA SER A 523 -0.17 8.04 26.22
C SER A 523 0.94 8.48 25.30
N GLU A 524 0.62 8.73 24.03
CA GLU A 524 1.54 9.27 23.03
C GLU A 524 1.03 10.65 22.63
N THR A 525 1.90 11.65 22.58
CA THR A 525 1.58 12.99 22.10
C THR A 525 2.73 13.49 21.25
N GLY A 526 2.53 13.47 19.94
CA GLY A 526 3.45 13.99 18.94
C GLY A 526 3.19 15.45 18.65
N LEU A 527 4.24 16.27 18.73
CA LEU A 527 4.27 17.68 18.36
C LEU A 527 5.14 17.83 17.11
N ASP A 528 4.51 17.86 15.94
CA ASP A 528 5.17 18.21 14.69
C ASP A 528 5.33 19.72 14.65
N PHE A 529 6.41 20.23 15.25
CA PHE A 529 6.71 21.66 15.26
C PHE A 529 6.80 22.21 13.84
N ILE A 530 7.57 21.52 12.99
CA ILE A 530 7.70 21.91 11.59
C ILE A 530 8.16 20.75 10.71
N LYS A 531 7.44 20.54 9.61
CA LYS A 531 7.87 19.78 8.45
C LYS A 531 7.91 20.71 7.24
N VAL A 532 9.09 20.96 6.69
CA VAL A 532 9.28 21.74 5.46
C VAL A 532 9.59 20.78 4.32
N THR A 533 8.72 20.77 3.31
CA THR A 533 8.99 20.09 2.03
C THR A 533 9.40 21.14 1.01
N LEU A 534 10.54 20.97 0.37
CA LEU A 534 11.07 21.87 -0.65
C LEU A 534 10.60 21.44 -2.05
N ILE A 535 10.45 22.40 -2.96
CA ILE A 535 10.19 22.14 -4.38
C ILE A 535 11.31 21.31 -5.01
N SER A 536 12.53 21.37 -4.48
CA SER A 536 13.64 20.52 -4.92
C SER A 536 13.45 19.03 -4.60
N GLY A 537 12.56 18.70 -3.66
CA GLY A 537 12.28 17.36 -3.14
C GLY A 537 12.96 17.05 -1.80
N GLY A 538 13.76 17.98 -1.24
CA GLY A 538 14.33 17.82 0.10
C GLY A 538 13.28 18.03 1.19
N GLU A 539 13.47 17.37 2.34
CA GLU A 539 12.60 17.48 3.51
C GLU A 539 13.42 17.79 4.77
N PHE A 540 12.86 18.67 5.60
CA PHE A 540 13.30 18.93 6.97
C PHE A 540 12.13 18.69 7.90
N LEU A 541 12.34 17.93 8.97
CA LEU A 541 11.33 17.66 9.99
C LEU A 541 11.97 17.82 11.37
N PHE A 542 11.35 18.64 12.20
CA PHE A 542 11.60 18.67 13.63
C PHE A 542 10.30 18.40 14.37
N PHE A 543 10.32 17.38 15.21
CA PHE A 543 9.18 17.01 16.03
C PHE A 543 9.63 16.55 17.42
N SER A 544 8.69 16.57 18.36
CA SER A 544 8.91 15.99 19.68
C SER A 544 7.72 15.16 20.10
N ASP A 545 7.99 13.99 20.68
CA ASP A 545 6.96 13.12 21.22
C ASP A 545 7.12 12.97 22.73
N PHE A 546 6.02 13.20 23.44
CA PHE A 546 5.88 12.77 24.82
C PHE A 546 5.22 11.40 24.82
N ASN A 547 5.85 10.44 25.48
CA ASN A 547 5.29 9.12 25.71
C ASN A 547 5.14 8.89 27.20
N TYR A 548 4.06 8.23 27.57
CA TYR A 548 3.86 7.67 28.88
C TYR A 548 3.55 6.19 28.73
N GLU A 549 4.21 5.35 29.51
CA GLU A 549 4.00 3.91 29.55
C GLU A 549 3.88 3.46 31.01
N TYR A 550 2.80 2.74 31.31
CA TYR A 550 2.62 2.05 32.58
C TYR A 550 2.86 0.56 32.40
N LEU A 551 3.83 0.03 33.12
CA LEU A 551 4.20 -1.38 33.12
C LEU A 551 3.60 -2.07 34.35
N GLU A 552 2.69 -3.01 34.14
CA GLU A 552 2.09 -3.81 35.21
C GLU A 552 3.03 -4.89 35.72
N SER A 553 3.84 -5.44 34.82
CA SER A 553 4.83 -6.46 35.10
C SER A 553 6.18 -6.07 34.50
N GLU A 554 7.23 -6.70 35.01
CA GLU A 554 8.55 -6.59 34.44
C GLU A 554 8.53 -7.15 33.01
N PHE A 555 9.19 -6.46 32.07
CA PHE A 555 9.40 -7.00 30.74
C PHE A 555 10.86 -6.88 30.31
N ASN A 556 11.29 -7.84 29.49
CA ASN A 556 12.62 -7.86 28.91
C ASN A 556 12.68 -6.95 27.68
N ILE A 557 13.50 -5.91 27.73
CA ILE A 557 13.64 -4.95 26.64
C ILE A 557 14.73 -5.38 25.64
N PHE A 558 15.83 -5.93 26.14
CA PHE A 558 16.97 -6.35 25.33
C PHE A 558 17.83 -7.34 26.13
N ASP A 559 18.06 -8.51 25.56
CA ASP A 559 18.83 -9.63 26.14
C ASP A 559 18.43 -10.00 27.57
N THR A 560 19.18 -9.55 28.58
CA THR A 560 18.93 -9.79 30.00
C THR A 560 18.43 -8.55 30.74
N ILE A 561 18.38 -7.40 30.07
CA ILE A 561 18.02 -6.11 30.66
C ILE A 561 16.50 -6.01 30.74
N ARG A 562 16.02 -5.73 31.95
CA ARG A 562 14.60 -5.69 32.27
C ARG A 562 14.20 -4.30 32.77
N ILE A 563 12.96 -3.92 32.47
CA ILE A 563 12.35 -2.71 33.00
C ILE A 563 11.37 -3.10 34.09
N SER A 564 11.56 -2.54 35.29
CA SER A 564 10.68 -2.81 36.44
C SER A 564 9.27 -2.24 36.22
N PRO A 565 8.24 -2.84 36.85
CA PRO A 565 6.89 -2.29 36.87
C PRO A 565 6.88 -0.83 37.35
N GLY A 566 6.03 0.00 36.74
CA GLY A 566 5.95 1.42 37.07
C GLY A 566 5.44 2.28 35.92
N GLY A 567 5.14 3.55 36.24
CA GLY A 567 4.79 4.57 35.25
C GLY A 567 6.02 5.35 34.81
N TYR A 568 6.21 5.47 33.49
CA TYR A 568 7.35 6.13 32.89
C TYR A 568 6.87 7.17 31.90
N GLY A 569 7.12 8.45 32.16
CA GLY A 569 6.90 9.54 31.22
C GLY A 569 8.23 9.99 30.63
N PHE A 570 8.33 10.07 29.31
CA PHE A 570 9.57 10.46 28.64
C PHE A 570 9.32 11.24 27.36
N TRP A 571 10.12 12.30 27.19
CA TRP A 571 10.22 13.06 25.97
C TRP A 571 11.28 12.48 25.05
N ARG A 572 10.97 12.48 23.77
CA ARG A 572 11.88 12.21 22.66
C ARG A 572 11.79 13.39 21.69
N HIS A 573 12.93 13.79 21.16
CA HIS A 573 13.05 14.86 20.18
C HIS A 573 13.70 14.29 18.93
N ARG A 574 13.04 14.46 17.78
CA ARG A 574 13.52 13.96 16.51
C ARG A 574 13.82 15.09 15.55
N LEU A 575 15.01 15.02 14.96
CA LEU A 575 15.41 15.79 13.81
C LEU A 575 15.60 14.85 12.62
N GLN A 576 14.96 15.15 11.49
CA GLN A 576 15.15 14.43 10.25
C GLN A 576 15.45 15.39 9.11
N ILE A 577 16.52 15.09 8.37
CA ILE A 577 16.93 15.84 7.19
C ILE A 577 17.10 14.84 6.06
N SER A 578 16.35 15.04 4.97
CA SER A 578 16.45 14.23 3.77
C SER A 578 16.74 15.09 2.56
N SER A 579 17.73 14.67 1.78
CA SER A 579 17.88 15.14 0.41
C SER A 579 16.78 14.58 -0.50
N ALA A 580 16.63 15.14 -1.70
CA ALA A 580 15.66 14.65 -2.67
C ALA A 580 16.08 13.27 -3.19
N LYS A 581 15.26 12.23 -2.95
CA LYS A 581 15.57 10.83 -3.31
C LYS A 581 15.63 10.60 -4.83
N ARG A 582 15.06 11.51 -5.63
CA ARG A 582 15.27 11.60 -7.09
C ARG A 582 16.71 11.86 -7.52
N ARG A 583 17.67 12.21 -6.64
CA ARG A 583 19.09 12.43 -6.99
C ARG A 583 19.85 11.10 -7.13
N ASN A 584 20.97 11.09 -7.85
CA ASN A 584 21.73 9.83 -8.06
C ASN A 584 22.31 9.34 -6.75
N LEU A 585 22.78 10.27 -5.92
CA LEU A 585 23.10 10.05 -4.53
C LEU A 585 22.09 10.82 -3.70
N TRP A 586 21.42 10.11 -2.79
CA TRP A 586 20.59 10.71 -1.77
C TRP A 586 20.96 10.13 -0.42
N ALA A 587 20.78 10.95 0.61
CA ALA A 587 20.87 10.54 1.99
C ALA A 587 19.69 11.11 2.79
N SER A 588 19.33 10.38 3.84
CA SER A 588 18.39 10.78 4.88
C SER A 588 19.01 10.43 6.22
N VAL A 589 19.09 11.42 7.11
CA VAL A 589 19.58 11.26 8.48
C VAL A 589 18.42 11.57 9.39
N LYS A 590 18.12 10.63 10.29
CA LYS A 590 17.17 10.80 11.39
C LYS A 590 17.95 10.62 12.69
N MET A 591 17.87 11.63 13.55
CA MET A 591 18.45 11.63 14.89
C MET A 591 17.30 11.76 15.88
N GLU A 592 17.28 10.94 16.92
CA GLU A 592 16.29 11.03 17.99
C GLU A 592 16.99 10.94 19.34
N THR A 593 16.64 11.80 20.28
CA THR A 593 17.27 11.84 21.59
C THR A 593 16.25 12.20 22.66
N GLY A 594 16.47 11.72 23.88
CA GLY A 594 15.65 12.08 25.03
C GLY A 594 15.58 10.96 26.06
N SER A 595 14.87 11.26 27.14
CA SER A 595 14.53 10.28 28.18
C SER A 595 13.91 9.01 27.59
N PHE A 596 14.09 7.89 28.27
CA PHE A 596 13.57 6.60 27.88
C PHE A 596 13.47 5.67 29.10
N TYR A 597 12.24 5.35 29.52
CA TYR A 597 11.99 4.63 30.78
C TYR A 597 12.76 5.24 31.97
N SER A 598 13.64 4.46 32.61
CA SER A 598 14.44 4.88 33.76
C SER A 598 15.73 5.63 33.39
N GLY A 599 15.98 5.90 32.11
CA GLY A 599 17.21 6.55 31.66
C GLY A 599 17.04 7.33 30.36
N HIS A 600 17.97 7.14 29.42
CA HIS A 600 18.08 7.95 28.20
C HIS A 600 18.39 7.08 26.98
N ARG A 601 17.84 7.44 25.81
CA ARG A 601 18.12 6.74 24.55
C ARG A 601 18.50 7.73 23.45
N ASN A 602 19.49 7.39 22.65
CA ASN A 602 19.85 8.10 21.44
C ASN A 602 19.69 7.16 20.25
N ASP A 603 19.00 7.61 19.20
CA ASP A 603 18.80 6.84 17.98
C ASP A 603 19.45 7.62 16.82
N LEU A 604 20.18 6.89 15.98
CA LEU A 604 20.70 7.37 14.70
C LEU A 604 20.27 6.40 13.62
N LEU A 605 19.39 6.85 12.73
CA LEU A 605 19.03 6.17 11.50
C LEU A 605 19.65 6.94 10.33
N PHE A 606 20.58 6.30 9.64
CA PHE A 606 21.15 6.82 8.40
C PHE A 606 20.76 5.92 7.24
N GLN A 607 20.20 6.52 6.20
CA GLN A 607 19.83 5.87 4.96
C GLN A 607 20.51 6.59 3.81
N ALA A 608 21.12 5.83 2.90
CA ALA A 608 21.65 6.36 1.66
C ALA A 608 21.28 5.44 0.49
N GLY A 609 21.01 6.05 -0.64
CA GLY A 609 20.84 5.35 -1.89
C GLY A 609 21.71 5.98 -2.96
N TRP A 610 22.41 5.12 -3.69
CA TRP A 610 23.27 5.51 -4.79
C TRP A 610 22.91 4.74 -6.06
N LYS A 611 22.66 5.48 -7.12
CA LYS A 611 22.45 5.00 -8.49
C LYS A 611 23.59 5.52 -9.36
N PRO A 612 24.75 4.86 -9.36
CA PRO A 612 25.90 5.28 -10.15
C PRO A 612 25.62 5.20 -11.65
N MET A 613 24.88 4.17 -12.07
CA MET A 613 24.49 3.90 -13.44
C MET A 613 23.24 3.03 -13.43
N VAL A 614 22.42 3.13 -14.48
CA VAL A 614 21.42 2.09 -14.75
C VAL A 614 22.17 0.91 -15.38
N PRO A 615 22.04 -0.33 -14.84
CA PRO A 615 20.96 -0.87 -14.01
C PRO A 615 21.25 -1.03 -12.49
N LEU A 616 22.32 -0.45 -11.96
CA LEU A 616 22.79 -0.70 -10.60
C LEU A 616 22.22 0.29 -9.57
N TYR A 617 21.58 -0.24 -8.53
CA TYR A 617 21.22 0.48 -7.32
C TYR A 617 21.93 -0.11 -6.10
N ILE A 618 22.51 0.77 -5.28
CA ILE A 618 23.11 0.42 -4.00
C ILE A 618 22.36 1.20 -2.92
N GLY A 619 21.72 0.49 -2.00
CA GLY A 619 21.07 1.05 -0.83
C GLY A 619 21.80 0.64 0.43
N MET A 620 22.03 1.58 1.33
CA MET A 620 22.63 1.32 2.63
C MET A 620 21.74 1.93 3.71
N GLU A 621 21.54 1.19 4.79
CA GLU A 621 20.87 1.67 5.98
C GLU A 621 21.60 1.21 7.23
N THR A 622 21.67 2.08 8.23
CA THR A 622 22.11 1.76 9.58
C THR A 622 21.11 2.33 10.59
N ASP A 623 20.57 1.48 11.45
CA ASP A 623 19.75 1.84 12.61
C ASP A 623 20.54 1.49 13.87
N THR A 624 21.02 2.52 14.57
CA THR A 624 21.77 2.36 15.82
C THR A 624 21.03 3.06 16.95
N ARG A 625 20.81 2.34 18.04
CA ARG A 625 20.16 2.84 19.25
C ARG A 625 21.04 2.59 20.46
N TRP A 626 21.51 3.66 21.08
CA TRP A 626 22.24 3.62 22.34
C TRP A 626 21.26 3.85 23.48
N VAL A 627 21.13 2.86 24.35
CA VAL A 627 20.17 2.86 25.45
C VAL A 627 20.93 2.77 26.76
N HIS A 628 20.72 3.75 27.64
CA HIS A 628 21.26 3.76 28.98
C HIS A 628 20.11 3.72 29.98
N LEU A 629 20.07 2.70 30.83
CA LEU A 629 19.01 2.45 31.79
C LEU A 629 19.62 2.12 33.16
N THR A 630 18.85 2.29 34.23
CA THR A 630 19.30 1.88 35.57
C THR A 630 19.63 0.39 35.66
N GLY A 631 18.95 -0.45 34.86
CA GLY A 631 19.16 -1.90 34.80
C GLY A 631 20.34 -2.35 33.93
N GLY A 632 21.04 -1.41 33.28
CA GLY A 632 22.16 -1.69 32.40
C GLY A 632 22.09 -0.93 31.08
N ASP A 633 23.23 -0.84 30.41
CA ASP A 633 23.37 -0.18 29.12
C ASP A 633 23.46 -1.21 28.01
N PHE A 634 22.87 -0.90 26.86
CA PHE A 634 23.05 -1.70 25.65
C PHE A 634 23.02 -0.83 24.41
N THR A 635 23.57 -1.38 23.32
CA THR A 635 23.43 -0.79 22.00
C THR A 635 22.78 -1.81 21.07
N ALA A 636 21.68 -1.43 20.43
CA ALA A 636 21.06 -2.24 19.37
C ALA A 636 21.46 -1.66 18.01
N ARG A 637 21.94 -2.50 17.10
CA ARG A 637 22.43 -2.11 15.77
C ARG A 637 21.90 -3.04 14.70
N ILE A 638 21.38 -2.45 13.65
CA ILE A 638 21.08 -3.13 12.38
C ILE A 638 21.84 -2.42 11.26
N TYR A 639 22.52 -3.20 10.42
CA TYR A 639 23.07 -2.74 9.15
C TYR A 639 22.36 -3.47 8.03
N ARG A 640 21.95 -2.74 6.99
CA ARG A 640 21.30 -3.27 5.79
C ARG A 640 22.02 -2.79 4.56
N LEU A 641 22.25 -3.70 3.65
CA LEU A 641 22.85 -3.44 2.35
C LEU A 641 21.96 -4.05 1.27
N ASN A 642 21.62 -3.25 0.28
CA ASN A 642 20.86 -3.64 -0.90
C ASN A 642 21.74 -3.42 -2.12
N ILE A 643 21.92 -4.44 -2.95
CA ILE A 643 22.62 -4.33 -4.23
C ILE A 643 21.69 -4.93 -5.29
N ASN A 644 21.05 -4.06 -6.05
CA ASN A 644 20.00 -4.44 -6.99
C ASN A 644 20.46 -4.16 -8.42
N LEU A 645 20.33 -5.16 -9.29
CA LEU A 645 20.57 -5.06 -10.71
C LEU A 645 19.22 -5.14 -11.44
N LEU A 646 18.74 -3.98 -11.88
CA LEU A 646 17.44 -3.82 -12.55
C LEU A 646 17.65 -3.78 -14.07
N LEU A 647 17.93 -4.93 -14.69
CA LEU A 647 18.31 -5.03 -16.10
C LEU A 647 17.18 -4.59 -17.05
N GLY A 648 15.93 -4.68 -16.59
CA GLY A 648 14.74 -4.22 -17.29
C GLY A 648 13.47 -4.58 -16.51
N PRO A 649 12.27 -4.32 -17.06
CA PRO A 649 11.01 -4.68 -16.40
C PRO A 649 10.84 -6.19 -16.23
N ASN A 650 11.53 -6.97 -17.05
CA ASN A 650 11.40 -8.43 -17.12
C ASN A 650 12.52 -9.19 -16.43
N VAL A 651 13.65 -8.56 -16.10
CA VAL A 651 14.80 -9.24 -15.51
C VAL A 651 15.34 -8.39 -14.37
N THR A 652 15.25 -8.93 -13.16
CA THR A 652 15.70 -8.25 -11.94
C THR A 652 16.49 -9.21 -11.07
N TRP A 653 17.51 -8.66 -10.40
CA TRP A 653 18.28 -9.39 -9.42
C TRP A 653 18.45 -8.54 -8.17
N TYR A 654 17.73 -8.91 -7.12
CA TYR A 654 17.76 -8.27 -5.82
C TYR A 654 18.71 -9.02 -4.91
N ASN A 655 19.61 -8.29 -4.26
CA ASN A 655 20.50 -8.85 -3.24
C ASN A 655 20.38 -8.01 -1.98
N TYR A 656 20.13 -8.68 -0.87
CA TYR A 656 19.89 -8.08 0.42
C TYR A 656 20.79 -8.77 1.46
N ALA A 657 21.46 -7.96 2.25
CA ALA A 657 22.22 -8.41 3.40
C ALA A 657 21.79 -7.59 4.61
N GLN A 658 21.56 -8.27 5.73
CA GLN A 658 21.28 -7.64 7.00
C GLN A 658 22.12 -8.26 8.11
N TYR A 659 22.78 -7.43 8.90
CA TYR A 659 23.40 -7.84 10.16
C TYR A 659 22.62 -7.21 11.31
N ASP A 660 22.42 -7.98 12.38
CA ASP A 660 21.99 -7.45 13.68
C ASP A 660 22.87 -7.98 14.81
N ASN A 661 23.20 -7.11 15.75
CA ASN A 661 24.08 -7.43 16.87
C ASN A 661 23.36 -8.10 18.06
N LYS A 662 22.06 -8.36 17.94
CA LYS A 662 21.30 -9.07 18.98
C LYS A 662 21.46 -10.58 18.80
N SER A 663 21.38 -11.05 17.55
CA SER A 663 21.64 -12.44 17.20
C SER A 663 23.10 -12.71 16.85
N ASP A 664 23.88 -11.64 16.59
CA ASP A 664 25.21 -11.70 16.00
C ASP A 664 25.24 -12.44 14.65
N ARG A 665 24.12 -12.41 13.92
CA ARG A 665 23.98 -13.11 12.64
C ARG A 665 23.82 -12.17 11.46
N ILE A 666 24.31 -12.63 10.32
CA ILE A 666 24.01 -12.05 9.01
C ILE A 666 22.92 -12.89 8.35
N GLY A 667 21.84 -12.21 7.94
CA GLY A 667 20.87 -12.74 6.99
C GLY A 667 21.23 -12.30 5.57
N LEU A 668 21.32 -13.24 4.63
CA LEU A 668 21.54 -12.97 3.21
C LEU A 668 20.36 -13.48 2.39
N GLN A 669 19.93 -12.67 1.43
CA GLN A 669 18.91 -13.03 0.48
C GLN A 669 19.32 -12.58 -0.92
N SER A 670 19.14 -13.48 -1.89
CA SER A 670 19.35 -13.22 -3.31
C SER A 670 18.13 -13.72 -4.07
N ARG A 671 17.52 -12.84 -4.87
CA ARG A 671 16.31 -13.14 -5.64
C ARG A 671 16.51 -12.67 -7.07
N PHE A 672 16.68 -13.63 -7.97
CA PHE A 672 16.65 -13.41 -9.40
C PHE A 672 15.25 -13.73 -9.93
N GLN A 673 14.69 -12.82 -10.70
CA GLN A 673 13.38 -12.96 -11.33
C GLN A 673 13.49 -12.68 -12.82
N TRP A 674 12.98 -13.61 -13.62
CA TRP A 674 12.86 -13.48 -15.06
C TRP A 674 11.41 -13.71 -15.50
N ILE A 675 10.77 -12.64 -15.95
CA ILE A 675 9.45 -12.63 -16.56
C ILE A 675 9.62 -12.86 -18.06
N LEU A 676 9.31 -14.06 -18.53
CA LEU A 676 9.41 -14.40 -19.96
C LEU A 676 8.32 -13.67 -20.76
N LYS A 677 7.11 -13.67 -20.20
CA LYS A 677 5.94 -12.91 -20.62
C LYS A 677 5.09 -12.64 -19.37
N PRO A 678 4.24 -11.62 -19.33
CA PRO A 678 3.29 -11.43 -18.24
C PRO A 678 2.53 -12.74 -17.92
N GLY A 679 2.54 -13.16 -16.65
CA GLY A 679 2.00 -14.45 -16.18
C GLY A 679 2.92 -15.68 -16.34
N ARG A 680 4.15 -15.53 -16.87
CA ARG A 680 5.13 -16.61 -17.04
C ARG A 680 6.46 -16.19 -16.45
N THR A 681 6.78 -16.71 -15.28
CA THR A 681 7.91 -16.22 -14.49
C THR A 681 8.76 -17.35 -13.95
N ILE A 682 10.06 -17.15 -14.02
CA ILE A 682 11.09 -17.97 -13.39
C ILE A 682 11.63 -17.20 -12.20
N PHE A 683 11.69 -17.85 -11.04
CA PHE A 683 12.36 -17.33 -9.86
C PHE A 683 13.50 -18.24 -9.48
N LEU A 684 14.65 -17.64 -9.18
CA LEU A 684 15.74 -18.28 -8.49
C LEU A 684 15.97 -17.50 -7.20
N THR A 685 15.77 -18.16 -6.08
CA THR A 685 15.94 -17.56 -4.75
C THR A 685 16.98 -18.32 -3.97
N TRP A 686 17.77 -17.59 -3.22
CA TRP A 686 18.65 -18.12 -2.21
C TRP A 686 18.47 -17.28 -0.95
N ASN A 687 18.23 -17.95 0.16
CA ASN A 687 18.02 -17.31 1.44
C ASN A 687 18.84 -18.04 2.50
N SER A 688 19.58 -17.29 3.30
CA SER A 688 20.24 -17.80 4.49
C SER A 688 19.98 -16.83 5.64
N PRO A 689 19.03 -17.14 6.53
CA PRO A 689 18.64 -16.21 7.59
C PRO A 689 19.67 -16.10 8.71
N SER A 690 20.60 -17.04 8.84
CA SER A 690 21.53 -17.10 9.96
C SER A 690 22.90 -17.60 9.52
N ILE A 691 23.84 -16.66 9.37
CA ILE A 691 25.26 -16.91 9.19
C ILE A 691 26.00 -16.30 10.37
N ASP A 692 26.81 -17.09 11.07
CA ASP A 692 27.75 -16.57 12.06
C ASP A 692 28.97 -15.98 11.31
N PRO A 693 29.20 -14.66 11.35
CA PRO A 693 30.35 -14.08 10.66
C PRO A 693 31.69 -14.34 11.38
N LEU A 694 31.68 -14.72 12.66
CA LEU A 694 32.86 -14.81 13.52
C LEU A 694 33.39 -16.25 13.66
N GLU A 695 32.52 -17.25 13.74
CA GLU A 695 32.95 -18.65 13.91
C GLU A 695 33.20 -19.35 12.56
N ARG A 696 32.22 -19.31 11.65
CA ARG A 696 32.28 -19.95 10.32
C ARG A 696 31.34 -19.22 9.38
N PHE A 697 31.85 -18.67 8.27
CA PHE A 697 31.05 -18.10 7.17
C PHE A 697 30.26 -19.17 6.38
N THR A 698 29.78 -20.21 7.08
CA THR A 698 28.95 -21.30 6.56
C THR A 698 27.53 -21.11 7.09
N PRO A 699 26.52 -21.09 6.21
CA PRO A 699 25.13 -20.92 6.63
C PRO A 699 24.64 -22.14 7.41
N GLU A 700 24.10 -21.92 8.61
CA GLU A 700 23.44 -22.97 9.43
C GLU A 700 22.13 -23.40 8.77
N ASN A 701 21.41 -22.41 8.25
CA ASN A 701 20.15 -22.56 7.55
C ASN A 701 20.29 -21.91 6.18
N TYR A 702 19.95 -22.64 5.12
CA TYR A 702 19.80 -22.05 3.81
C TYR A 702 18.75 -22.77 2.98
N GLU A 703 18.10 -22.00 2.12
CA GLU A 703 17.16 -22.49 1.13
C GLU A 703 17.51 -21.91 -0.23
N ALA A 704 17.75 -22.77 -1.20
CA ALA A 704 17.88 -22.41 -2.61
C ALA A 704 16.65 -22.97 -3.34
N ARG A 705 15.85 -22.12 -3.98
CA ARG A 705 14.63 -22.55 -4.69
C ARG A 705 14.62 -22.03 -6.12
N LEU A 706 14.36 -22.93 -7.05
CA LEU A 706 13.92 -22.62 -8.41
C LEU A 706 12.40 -22.79 -8.45
N LYS A 707 11.69 -21.76 -8.92
CA LYS A 707 10.24 -21.83 -9.15
C LYS A 707 9.90 -21.44 -10.57
N LEU A 708 8.99 -22.21 -11.16
CA LEU A 708 8.38 -21.94 -12.45
C LEU A 708 6.88 -21.71 -12.24
N LYS A 709 6.38 -20.54 -12.66
CA LYS A 709 4.95 -20.18 -12.62
C LYS A 709 4.48 -19.93 -14.04
N TYR A 710 3.35 -20.53 -14.43
CA TYR A 710 2.81 -20.40 -15.79
C TYR A 710 1.31 -20.17 -15.77
N THR A 711 0.86 -18.99 -16.19
CA THR A 711 -0.57 -18.66 -16.29
C THR A 711 -1.13 -19.02 -17.66
N ILE A 712 -2.18 -19.84 -17.66
CA ILE A 712 -3.02 -20.19 -18.81
C ILE A 712 -4.32 -19.41 -18.68
N ARG A 713 -4.70 -18.65 -19.71
CA ARG A 713 -5.91 -17.80 -19.72
C ARG A 713 -6.87 -18.28 -20.80
N PHE A 714 -8.17 -18.34 -20.49
CA PHE A 714 -9.24 -18.74 -21.40
C PHE A 714 -10.28 -17.63 -21.62
#